data_AF-A0A914NEM6-F1
#
_entry.id   AF-A0A914NEM6-F1
#
_cell.length_a   1.000
_cell.length_b   1.000
_cell.length_c   1.000
_cell.angle_alpha   90.00
_cell.angle_beta   90.00
_cell.angle_gamma   90.00
#
_symmetry.space_group_name_H-M   'P 1'
#
loop_
_entity.id
_entity.type
_entity.pdbx_description
1 polymer ?
#
loop_
_entity_poly.entity_id
_entity_poly.type
_entity_poly.pdbx_seq_one_letter_code
_entity_poly.pdbx_strand_id
1 'polypeptide(L)'
;MLFVRRTTINCTCPAFHYFNSRHHFQLPQPIQRLICSFQQISSISTESDEFKYILAMFPYPSGRLHMGHLRVYTLSDALSRYYALKGYRVLHPIGWDAFGLPAENAAIQRGIDPADWTFRNIEDMKNQLLQTGIKFDWDREVYTCQPDYFRWTQWIFLKLYEHGLVRRAFSDVNWDPVDKTVLADEQVDAHGRSWRSNALVEKRRLNQWVVDTPRYAKRLLDGLPNLQFEWSSVAAIQNDWIGTCDVYRFLLPIKFQQINEQLDLRIESPSQLCSAQFILLKESHYLARHYGEKMQDSQLFAPIDGLAVFNFVTNQQMPLVIVHESAIKDEDQLPFYMDCRLGSSLSKSTLDRSISKELAIGQAKNTEMTDQEILDLAESLELGGYQTSRKLRDWVVSRQRNWGTPIPMLIDGNDVAPVPEDCLPILGEQRGQRMEIMGLPSGFGQIEKDTLDTYFDSSWYFLRFLDPHNQKMPFDPRIANRQMPVSVYVGGVEHALMHLFFARFISHFLHGIGLIPCAEPFARFIPLGVVRSRSFQLVNSGKYVPANEVEGDPRSPDKLLMHKPTGEMARVRFEKMSKSKLNGVDPLELIEKYGKDLTRLQLLFEARPNMPIDWPYPYPTFQAKSLKRWLELFKTFVDGYVNKRINVNISGTTLPIDSDKTETFFRDIYNKHVKAIGMYMEVLRYHNTALIRLIDMTKAVHKEFSANPDLAQTSPELERCLFAIVVMSQIFAPDAANQQWELLQKLPKLINKSVPWRLNESLDKQIWPKLDYSDDIDIVLCTFGTLFVRQAPRKDVEHLNDADLGEYARLHSHSNFFDRLDQQELKVLSWSIERLPGLCIVLNLKMAEDVKKRAITEIIQKYSGKRRGKKDLQEENIEMSVG
;
A
#
# COMPACT_ATOMS: atom_id res chain seq x y z
N MET A 1 3.42 -5.99 -53.42
CA MET A 1 4.78 -5.46 -53.22
C MET A 1 4.82 -4.73 -51.88
N LEU A 2 5.93 -4.88 -51.15
CA LEU A 2 6.19 -4.45 -49.75
C LEU A 2 5.54 -5.31 -48.65
N PHE A 3 6.27 -6.39 -48.34
CA PHE A 3 6.15 -7.24 -47.17
C PHE A 3 6.76 -6.56 -45.94
N VAL A 4 6.04 -6.62 -44.82
CA VAL A 4 6.56 -6.47 -43.46
C VAL A 4 7.32 -7.76 -43.10
N ARG A 5 8.56 -7.65 -42.62
CA ARG A 5 9.30 -8.77 -42.00
C ARG A 5 9.78 -8.42 -40.60
N ARG A 6 9.42 -9.32 -39.69
CA ARG A 6 9.97 -9.53 -38.35
C ARG A 6 11.48 -9.78 -38.41
N THR A 7 12.22 -9.29 -37.41
CA THR A 7 13.46 -9.92 -36.93
C THR A 7 13.64 -9.67 -35.43
N THR A 8 13.55 -10.77 -34.69
CA THR A 8 14.17 -11.05 -33.38
C THR A 8 15.67 -10.83 -33.41
N ILE A 9 16.25 -10.20 -32.37
CA ILE A 9 17.68 -10.34 -32.03
C ILE A 9 17.85 -10.52 -30.52
N ASN A 10 18.70 -11.51 -30.22
CA ASN A 10 18.99 -12.15 -28.95
C ASN A 10 19.67 -11.26 -27.92
N CYS A 11 19.40 -11.58 -26.65
CA CYS A 11 20.28 -11.35 -25.52
C CYS A 11 21.62 -12.08 -25.71
N THR A 12 22.73 -11.35 -25.58
CA THR A 12 23.98 -11.89 -25.04
C THR A 12 24.60 -10.83 -24.12
N CYS A 13 24.77 -11.20 -22.86
CA CYS A 13 25.62 -10.49 -21.92
C CYS A 13 27.08 -10.89 -22.19
N PRO A 14 28.03 -9.95 -22.06
CA PRO A 14 29.19 -10.26 -21.22
C PRO A 14 29.58 -9.10 -20.29
N ALA A 15 30.17 -9.48 -19.17
CA ALA A 15 30.60 -8.65 -18.05
C ALA A 15 31.92 -7.89 -18.32
N PHE A 16 32.04 -6.71 -17.66
CA PHE A 16 33.25 -6.02 -17.13
C PHE A 16 34.51 -5.82 -18.02
N HIS A 17 34.82 -4.55 -18.37
CA HIS A 17 36.05 -3.82 -17.96
C HIS A 17 36.03 -2.30 -18.35
N TYR A 18 36.78 -1.51 -17.57
CA TYR A 18 36.85 -0.04 -17.43
C TYR A 18 37.46 0.77 -18.61
N PHE A 19 37.01 2.02 -18.85
CA PHE A 19 37.73 3.28 -18.51
C PHE A 19 37.07 4.59 -19.04
N ASN A 20 37.04 5.61 -18.17
CA ASN A 20 37.07 7.07 -18.37
C ASN A 20 36.14 7.80 -19.35
N SER A 21 35.21 8.61 -18.79
CA SER A 21 35.13 10.04 -19.13
C SER A 21 34.52 10.85 -17.98
N ARG A 22 35.06 12.05 -17.76
CA ARG A 22 34.84 12.94 -16.62
C ARG A 22 33.47 13.66 -16.67
N HIS A 23 32.87 13.78 -15.48
CA HIS A 23 31.93 14.81 -15.01
C HIS A 23 30.71 15.15 -15.86
N HIS A 24 29.63 14.39 -15.64
CA HIS A 24 28.28 14.96 -15.54
C HIS A 24 27.79 14.81 -14.10
N PHE A 25 27.55 15.92 -13.41
CA PHE A 25 26.56 15.92 -12.33
C PHE A 25 25.20 15.76 -12.99
N GLN A 26 24.82 14.52 -13.30
CA GLN A 26 23.42 14.16 -13.38
C GLN A 26 22.89 14.10 -11.96
N LEU A 27 21.97 15.00 -11.64
CA LEU A 27 21.21 14.99 -10.39
C LEU A 27 20.66 13.57 -10.16
N PRO A 28 20.91 12.96 -8.98
CA PRO A 28 20.54 11.57 -8.77
C PRO A 28 19.01 11.39 -8.80
N GLN A 29 18.53 10.27 -9.37
CA GLN A 29 17.13 9.82 -9.35
C GLN A 29 16.30 10.08 -8.07
N PRO A 30 16.85 10.10 -6.83
CA PRO A 30 16.17 10.56 -5.61
C PRO A 30 15.39 11.88 -5.73
N ILE A 31 15.84 12.85 -6.53
CA ILE A 31 15.14 14.14 -6.65
C ILE A 31 13.75 13.93 -7.25
N GLN A 32 13.57 13.06 -8.24
CA GLN A 32 12.27 12.82 -8.88
C GLN A 32 11.19 12.23 -7.94
N ARG A 33 11.59 11.69 -6.79
CA ARG A 33 10.69 11.16 -5.75
C ARG A 33 10.52 12.12 -4.58
N LEU A 34 11.57 12.87 -4.28
CA LEU A 34 11.50 14.04 -3.39
C LEU A 34 10.41 15.02 -3.90
N ILE A 35 10.24 15.16 -5.21
CA ILE A 35 9.20 16.02 -5.80
C ILE A 35 7.79 15.60 -5.35
N CYS A 36 7.55 14.31 -5.36
CA CYS A 36 6.21 13.80 -5.19
C CYS A 36 5.92 13.48 -3.71
N SER A 37 6.95 13.33 -2.85
CA SER A 37 6.78 13.20 -1.39
C SER A 37 6.18 14.44 -0.75
N PHE A 38 6.43 15.60 -1.35
CA PHE A 38 6.15 16.90 -0.73
C PHE A 38 4.89 17.60 -1.24
N GLN A 39 4.27 17.12 -2.33
CA GLN A 39 3.12 17.81 -2.92
C GLN A 39 1.88 17.87 -1.99
N GLN A 40 1.83 17.13 -0.87
CA GLN A 40 0.63 17.02 -0.02
C GLN A 40 0.90 16.83 1.49
N ILE A 41 1.99 17.37 2.06
CA ILE A 41 2.19 17.33 3.51
C ILE A 41 1.54 18.56 4.15
N SER A 42 0.53 18.36 4.98
CA SER A 42 0.02 19.40 5.89
C SER A 42 0.91 19.45 7.13
N SER A 43 1.48 20.64 7.38
CA SER A 43 2.08 21.19 8.60
C SER A 43 2.47 20.20 9.71
N ILE A 44 3.78 20.01 9.90
CA ILE A 44 4.36 19.42 11.12
C ILE A 44 4.94 20.56 11.95
N SER A 45 4.43 20.74 13.16
CA SER A 45 4.92 21.71 14.14
C SER A 45 6.13 21.16 14.89
N THR A 46 7.09 22.02 15.20
CA THR A 46 8.25 21.70 16.01
C THR A 46 7.95 21.94 17.49
N GLU A 47 8.13 20.91 18.31
CA GLU A 47 7.81 20.76 19.75
C GLU A 47 6.40 20.23 20.04
N SER A 48 6.22 18.90 20.03
CA SER A 48 5.01 18.31 20.62
C SER A 48 5.19 16.86 21.09
N ASP A 49 4.25 16.43 21.94
CA ASP A 49 3.97 15.07 22.42
C ASP A 49 3.49 14.17 21.24
N GLU A 50 4.26 14.22 20.14
CA GLU A 50 3.81 13.94 18.79
C GLU A 50 3.78 12.43 18.52
N PHE A 51 2.69 11.95 17.92
CA PHE A 51 2.41 10.52 17.78
C PHE A 51 2.72 10.02 16.36
N LYS A 52 3.34 8.85 16.24
CA LYS A 52 3.56 8.16 14.95
C LYS A 52 2.98 6.77 14.99
N TYR A 53 2.07 6.49 14.06
CA TYR A 53 1.51 5.17 13.87
C TYR A 53 2.20 4.46 12.70
N ILE A 54 3.09 3.51 13.03
CA ILE A 54 3.81 2.69 12.05
C ILE A 54 3.17 1.31 12.00
N LEU A 55 2.59 0.95 10.85
CA LEU A 55 1.83 -0.28 10.72
C LEU A 55 2.36 -1.12 9.56
N ALA A 56 2.66 -2.38 9.84
CA ALA A 56 2.88 -3.40 8.83
C ALA A 56 1.58 -4.16 8.56
N MET A 57 1.37 -4.57 7.31
CA MET A 57 0.33 -5.57 6.98
C MET A 57 0.53 -6.81 7.88
N PHE A 58 -0.47 -7.13 8.69
CA PHE A 58 -0.45 -8.31 9.56
C PHE A 58 -0.52 -9.63 8.75
N PRO A 59 -0.01 -10.77 9.27
CA PRO A 59 0.06 -12.01 8.52
C PRO A 59 -1.21 -12.86 8.61
N TYR A 60 -1.43 -13.68 7.58
CA TYR A 60 -2.28 -14.87 7.67
C TYR A 60 -1.58 -15.99 8.47
N PRO A 61 -2.18 -16.54 9.54
CA PRO A 61 -1.62 -17.63 10.33
C PRO A 61 -1.82 -19.00 9.65
N SER A 62 -1.32 -19.14 8.44
CA SER A 62 -1.48 -20.34 7.60
C SER A 62 -0.35 -21.37 7.80
N GLY A 63 0.50 -21.20 8.83
CA GLY A 63 1.78 -21.91 9.05
C GLY A 63 2.95 -20.93 9.20
N ARG A 64 4.21 -21.39 9.18
CA ARG A 64 5.41 -20.61 9.53
C ARG A 64 5.70 -19.36 8.67
N LEU A 65 6.44 -18.41 9.26
CA LEU A 65 7.00 -17.23 8.60
C LEU A 65 8.07 -17.60 7.56
N HIS A 66 8.31 -16.68 6.64
CA HIS A 66 9.35 -16.76 5.62
C HIS A 66 10.00 -15.38 5.43
N MET A 67 11.13 -15.29 4.71
CA MET A 67 11.84 -14.01 4.51
C MET A 67 11.01 -12.89 3.88
N GLY A 68 9.98 -13.21 3.08
CA GLY A 68 8.98 -12.22 2.65
C GLY A 68 8.30 -11.47 3.80
N HIS A 69 7.84 -12.19 4.85
CA HIS A 69 7.24 -11.59 6.04
C HIS A 69 8.28 -10.76 6.81
N LEU A 70 9.47 -11.34 7.02
CA LEU A 70 10.53 -10.68 7.79
C LEU A 70 10.97 -9.36 7.13
N ARG A 71 10.95 -9.26 5.80
CA ARG A 71 11.21 -7.99 5.09
C ARG A 71 10.24 -6.89 5.50
N VAL A 72 8.94 -7.19 5.56
CA VAL A 72 7.89 -6.23 5.95
C VAL A 72 8.15 -5.73 7.36
N TYR A 73 8.34 -6.67 8.29
CA TYR A 73 8.44 -6.34 9.70
C TYR A 73 9.75 -5.63 10.04
N THR A 74 10.87 -6.04 9.42
CA THR A 74 12.18 -5.39 9.61
C THR A 74 12.16 -3.92 9.15
N LEU A 75 11.50 -3.63 8.01
CA LEU A 75 11.34 -2.25 7.53
C LEU A 75 10.46 -1.42 8.46
N SER A 76 9.35 -1.97 8.95
CA SER A 76 8.49 -1.26 9.92
C SER A 76 9.19 -1.01 11.26
N ASP A 77 9.98 -1.97 11.75
CA ASP A 77 10.76 -1.86 13.00
C ASP A 77 11.88 -0.82 12.89
N ALA A 78 12.58 -0.75 11.75
CA ALA A 78 13.59 0.28 11.51
C ALA A 78 12.99 1.69 11.57
N LEU A 79 11.80 1.89 11.00
CA LEU A 79 11.06 3.16 11.08
C LEU A 79 10.54 3.45 12.49
N SER A 80 9.98 2.44 13.16
CA SER A 80 9.49 2.56 14.53
C SER A 80 10.61 3.05 15.47
N ARG A 81 11.78 2.42 15.40
CA ARG A 81 12.97 2.83 16.16
C ARG A 81 13.45 4.22 15.76
N TYR A 82 13.49 4.54 14.47
CA TYR A 82 13.89 5.86 13.99
C TYR A 82 13.02 6.99 14.57
N TYR A 83 11.68 6.85 14.49
CA TYR A 83 10.78 7.86 15.02
C TYR A 83 10.81 7.92 16.56
N ALA A 84 10.99 6.79 17.25
CA ALA A 84 11.19 6.80 18.69
C ALA A 84 12.43 7.61 19.10
N LEU A 85 13.56 7.44 18.40
CA LEU A 85 14.79 8.23 18.65
C LEU A 85 14.62 9.71 18.32
N LYS A 86 13.73 10.06 17.39
CA LYS A 86 13.36 11.45 17.08
C LYS A 86 12.46 12.08 18.15
N GLY A 87 12.05 11.32 19.17
CA GLY A 87 11.24 11.79 20.30
C GLY A 87 9.74 11.55 20.16
N TYR A 88 9.29 10.85 19.11
CA TYR A 88 7.87 10.58 18.90
C TYR A 88 7.38 9.45 19.81
N ARG A 89 6.11 9.54 20.25
CA ARG A 89 5.39 8.38 20.79
C ARG A 89 4.96 7.48 19.64
N VAL A 90 5.57 6.30 19.54
CA VAL A 90 5.32 5.38 18.43
C VAL A 90 4.32 4.30 18.83
N LEU A 91 3.35 4.03 17.95
CA LEU A 91 2.53 2.83 17.98
C LEU A 91 2.99 1.92 16.83
N HIS A 92 3.44 0.71 17.16
CA HIS A 92 3.89 -0.31 16.22
C HIS A 92 3.27 -1.67 16.59
N PRO A 93 1.99 -1.90 16.25
CA PRO A 93 1.26 -3.07 16.67
C PRO A 93 1.40 -4.21 15.65
N ILE A 94 0.94 -5.39 16.05
CA ILE A 94 0.84 -6.58 15.21
C ILE A 94 -0.40 -7.38 15.63
N GLY A 95 -0.92 -8.22 14.75
CA GLY A 95 -2.06 -9.09 15.01
C GLY A 95 -2.10 -10.21 13.99
N TRP A 96 -3.25 -10.86 13.84
CA TRP A 96 -3.39 -12.05 13.00
C TRP A 96 -4.67 -12.02 12.17
N ASP A 97 -4.55 -12.08 10.85
CA ASP A 97 -5.68 -12.23 9.94
C ASP A 97 -6.10 -13.71 9.88
N ALA A 98 -6.85 -14.12 10.89
CA ALA A 98 -7.00 -15.50 11.33
C ALA A 98 -8.23 -16.24 10.76
N PHE A 99 -9.16 -15.54 10.13
CA PHE A 99 -10.28 -16.15 9.41
C PHE A 99 -9.94 -16.44 7.93
N GLY A 100 -10.86 -17.12 7.24
CA GLY A 100 -10.82 -17.29 5.80
C GLY A 100 -10.15 -18.58 5.29
N LEU A 101 -10.14 -18.70 3.96
CA LEU A 101 -9.75 -19.91 3.25
C LEU A 101 -8.38 -20.48 3.69
N PRO A 102 -7.30 -19.69 3.82
CA PRO A 102 -5.96 -20.23 4.03
C PRO A 102 -5.87 -21.18 5.23
N ALA A 103 -6.40 -20.76 6.37
CA ALA A 103 -6.44 -21.56 7.60
C ALA A 103 -7.36 -22.77 7.46
N GLU A 104 -8.57 -22.57 6.93
CA GLU A 104 -9.59 -23.62 6.81
C GLU A 104 -9.12 -24.80 5.96
N ASN A 105 -8.69 -24.60 4.70
CA ASN A 105 -8.31 -25.76 3.89
C ASN A 105 -7.00 -26.41 4.38
N ALA A 106 -6.12 -25.65 5.05
CA ALA A 106 -4.90 -26.24 5.62
C ALA A 106 -5.23 -27.19 6.79
N ALA A 107 -6.25 -26.84 7.57
CA ALA A 107 -6.80 -27.67 8.64
C ALA A 107 -7.54 -28.90 8.08
N ILE A 108 -8.41 -28.71 7.08
CA ILE A 108 -9.15 -29.79 6.39
C ILE A 108 -8.19 -30.83 5.80
N GLN A 109 -7.13 -30.40 5.10
CA GLN A 109 -6.13 -31.30 4.51
C GLN A 109 -5.41 -32.18 5.55
N ARG A 110 -5.42 -31.78 6.83
CA ARG A 110 -4.74 -32.46 7.93
C ARG A 110 -5.71 -33.18 8.87
N GLY A 111 -7.02 -33.05 8.66
CA GLY A 111 -8.04 -33.57 9.59
C GLY A 111 -8.00 -32.91 10.96
N ILE A 112 -7.60 -31.62 11.04
CA ILE A 112 -7.52 -30.84 12.27
C ILE A 112 -8.63 -29.77 12.26
N ASP A 113 -9.13 -29.41 13.43
CA ASP A 113 -10.05 -28.28 13.57
C ASP A 113 -9.39 -26.96 13.12
N PRO A 114 -10.07 -26.11 12.31
CA PRO A 114 -9.52 -24.84 11.86
C PRO A 114 -9.10 -23.89 12.98
N ALA A 115 -9.81 -23.87 14.12
CA ALA A 115 -9.44 -23.05 15.27
C ALA A 115 -8.11 -23.54 15.85
N ASP A 116 -8.01 -24.84 16.14
CA ASP A 116 -6.78 -25.46 16.67
C ASP A 116 -5.58 -25.21 15.75
N TRP A 117 -5.77 -25.40 14.43
CA TRP A 117 -4.72 -25.14 13.44
C TRP A 117 -4.29 -23.67 13.43
N THR A 118 -5.25 -22.77 13.49
CA THR A 118 -5.02 -21.31 13.48
C THR A 118 -4.25 -20.87 14.72
N PHE A 119 -4.68 -21.25 15.92
CA PHE A 119 -4.02 -20.86 17.17
C PHE A 119 -2.62 -21.47 17.31
N ARG A 120 -2.41 -22.71 16.89
CA ARG A 120 -1.05 -23.31 16.84
C ARG A 120 -0.12 -22.53 15.92
N ASN A 121 -0.59 -22.15 14.72
CA ASN A 121 0.22 -21.35 13.80
C ASN A 121 0.50 -19.94 14.32
N ILE A 122 -0.47 -19.31 14.97
CA ILE A 122 -0.31 -18.02 15.65
C ILE A 122 0.81 -18.13 16.69
N GLU A 123 0.77 -19.15 17.54
CA GLU A 123 1.78 -19.37 18.57
C GLU A 123 3.17 -19.58 17.96
N ASP A 124 3.29 -20.45 16.95
CA ASP A 124 4.54 -20.68 16.22
C ASP A 124 5.09 -19.38 15.61
N MET A 125 4.25 -18.64 14.88
CA MET A 125 4.67 -17.41 14.22
C MET A 125 4.99 -16.29 15.22
N LYS A 126 4.25 -16.20 16.32
CA LYS A 126 4.52 -15.27 17.43
C LYS A 126 5.89 -15.56 18.03
N ASN A 127 6.17 -16.84 18.33
CA ASN A 127 7.47 -17.28 18.84
C ASN A 127 8.59 -16.98 17.83
N GLN A 128 8.36 -17.18 16.53
CA GLN A 128 9.31 -16.77 15.50
C GLN A 128 9.55 -15.25 15.52
N LEU A 129 8.50 -14.41 15.59
CA LEU A 129 8.63 -12.95 15.66
C LEU A 129 9.40 -12.49 16.89
N LEU A 130 9.10 -13.04 18.07
CA LEU A 130 9.81 -12.73 19.32
C LEU A 130 11.31 -13.01 19.19
N GLN A 131 11.68 -14.13 18.55
CA GLN A 131 13.09 -14.47 18.33
C GLN A 131 13.81 -13.54 17.34
N THR A 132 13.10 -12.83 16.47
CA THR A 132 13.72 -11.86 15.53
C THR A 132 14.21 -10.58 16.20
N GLY A 133 13.75 -10.27 17.42
CA GLY A 133 14.09 -9.03 18.13
C GLY A 133 13.37 -7.77 17.60
N ILE A 134 12.40 -7.93 16.70
CA ILE A 134 11.50 -6.85 16.28
C ILE A 134 10.61 -6.47 17.46
N LYS A 135 10.48 -5.15 17.72
CA LYS A 135 9.67 -4.64 18.81
C LYS A 135 8.26 -4.34 18.29
N PHE A 136 7.28 -5.12 18.71
CA PHE A 136 5.86 -4.83 18.52
C PHE A 136 5.19 -4.54 19.86
N ASP A 137 4.10 -3.77 19.82
CA ASP A 137 3.22 -3.53 20.96
C ASP A 137 2.29 -4.74 21.18
N TRP A 138 2.81 -5.80 21.78
CA TRP A 138 2.07 -7.06 22.01
C TRP A 138 0.86 -6.92 22.92
N ASP A 139 0.79 -5.88 23.77
CA ASP A 139 -0.41 -5.56 24.55
C ASP A 139 -1.62 -5.17 23.67
N ARG A 140 -1.36 -4.89 22.39
CA ARG A 140 -2.36 -4.54 21.39
C ARG A 140 -2.56 -5.62 20.34
N GLU A 141 -2.12 -6.84 20.61
CA GLU A 141 -2.33 -7.98 19.72
C GLU A 141 -3.82 -8.24 19.50
N VAL A 142 -4.22 -8.48 18.25
CA VAL A 142 -5.61 -8.80 17.89
C VAL A 142 -5.68 -10.05 17.01
N TYR A 143 -6.81 -10.75 17.09
CA TYR A 143 -7.08 -11.96 16.34
C TYR A 143 -8.41 -11.78 15.62
N THR A 144 -8.43 -11.76 14.29
CA THR A 144 -9.70 -11.52 13.57
C THR A 144 -10.73 -12.63 13.82
N CYS A 145 -10.29 -13.82 14.20
CA CYS A 145 -11.15 -14.96 14.51
C CYS A 145 -11.73 -14.98 15.94
N GLN A 146 -11.35 -14.04 16.82
CA GLN A 146 -11.88 -14.02 18.18
C GLN A 146 -13.17 -13.21 18.30
N PRO A 147 -14.14 -13.63 19.17
CA PRO A 147 -15.43 -12.96 19.30
C PRO A 147 -15.35 -11.48 19.70
N ASP A 148 -14.35 -11.10 20.50
CA ASP A 148 -14.12 -9.71 20.91
C ASP A 148 -13.63 -8.80 19.76
N TYR A 149 -13.12 -9.39 18.68
CA TYR A 149 -12.84 -8.72 17.42
C TYR A 149 -14.05 -8.76 16.48
N PHE A 150 -14.50 -9.95 16.07
CA PHE A 150 -15.47 -10.06 14.98
C PHE A 150 -16.88 -9.62 15.36
N ARG A 151 -17.21 -9.47 16.66
CA ARG A 151 -18.44 -8.76 17.09
C ARG A 151 -18.52 -7.36 16.47
N TRP A 152 -17.37 -6.71 16.29
CA TRP A 152 -17.29 -5.36 15.75
C TRP A 152 -17.27 -5.38 14.23
N THR A 153 -16.74 -6.44 13.61
CA THR A 153 -16.98 -6.70 12.18
C THR A 153 -18.49 -6.84 11.90
N GLN A 154 -19.21 -7.63 12.71
CA GLN A 154 -20.66 -7.78 12.63
C GLN A 154 -21.38 -6.44 12.83
N TRP A 155 -20.95 -5.66 13.83
CA TRP A 155 -21.48 -4.32 14.06
C TRP A 155 -21.27 -3.38 12.86
N ILE A 156 -20.09 -3.34 12.25
CA ILE A 156 -19.82 -2.53 11.05
C ILE A 156 -20.71 -2.97 9.89
N PHE A 157 -20.92 -4.29 9.71
CA PHE A 157 -21.83 -4.82 8.71
C PHE A 157 -23.27 -4.32 8.94
N LEU A 158 -23.76 -4.36 10.19
CA LEU A 158 -25.07 -3.81 10.54
C LEU A 158 -25.16 -2.31 10.27
N LYS A 159 -24.10 -1.53 10.55
CA LYS A 159 -24.08 -0.10 10.22
C LYS A 159 -24.13 0.16 8.72
N LEU A 160 -23.46 -0.65 7.90
CA LEU A 160 -23.60 -0.55 6.44
C LEU A 160 -25.04 -0.90 6.01
N TYR A 161 -25.68 -1.90 6.62
CA TYR A 161 -27.07 -2.27 6.35
C TYR A 161 -28.05 -1.14 6.71
N GLU A 162 -27.93 -0.57 7.91
CA GLU A 162 -28.74 0.57 8.37
C GLU A 162 -28.64 1.79 7.43
N HIS A 163 -27.50 1.98 6.76
CA HIS A 163 -27.27 3.06 5.80
C HIS A 163 -27.60 2.66 4.34
N GLY A 164 -28.29 1.54 4.13
CA GLY A 164 -28.71 1.07 2.80
C GLY A 164 -27.56 0.70 1.87
N LEU A 165 -26.40 0.31 2.42
CA LEU A 165 -25.22 -0.11 1.64
C LEU A 165 -25.09 -1.63 1.55
N VAL A 166 -25.86 -2.39 2.33
CA VAL A 166 -25.86 -3.85 2.29
C VAL A 166 -27.23 -4.34 1.85
N ARG A 167 -27.25 -5.28 0.91
CA ARG A 167 -28.48 -5.92 0.42
C ARG A 167 -28.22 -7.36 0.00
N ARG A 168 -29.29 -8.14 -0.16
CA ARG A 168 -29.24 -9.42 -0.86
C ARG A 168 -29.47 -9.20 -2.35
N ALA A 169 -28.61 -9.77 -3.17
CA ALA A 169 -28.70 -9.65 -4.61
C ALA A 169 -28.19 -10.92 -5.29
N PHE A 170 -28.80 -11.27 -6.43
CA PHE A 170 -28.23 -12.26 -7.33
C PHE A 170 -26.98 -11.69 -8.00
N SER A 171 -25.86 -12.38 -7.85
CA SER A 171 -24.60 -12.01 -8.49
C SER A 171 -24.02 -13.21 -9.23
N ASP A 172 -23.47 -12.94 -10.41
CA ASP A 172 -22.59 -13.89 -11.10
C ASP A 172 -21.27 -13.95 -10.33
N VAL A 173 -21.01 -15.08 -9.69
CA VAL A 173 -19.86 -15.33 -8.84
C VAL A 173 -18.93 -16.35 -9.49
N ASN A 174 -17.64 -16.18 -9.23
CA ASN A 174 -16.65 -17.21 -9.51
C ASN A 174 -16.82 -18.31 -8.47
N TRP A 175 -17.13 -19.53 -8.89
CA TRP A 175 -17.28 -20.68 -8.01
C TRP A 175 -16.10 -21.63 -8.18
N ASP A 176 -15.43 -21.93 -7.07
CA ASP A 176 -14.44 -22.99 -7.01
C ASP A 176 -15.14 -24.33 -6.71
N PRO A 177 -15.18 -25.30 -7.64
CA PRO A 177 -15.86 -26.57 -7.42
C PRO A 177 -15.13 -27.50 -6.45
N VAL A 178 -13.82 -27.32 -6.26
CA VAL A 178 -13.01 -28.11 -5.33
C VAL A 178 -13.18 -27.58 -3.92
N ASP A 179 -12.97 -26.27 -3.75
CA ASP A 179 -13.11 -25.64 -2.45
C ASP A 179 -14.59 -25.53 -2.06
N LYS A 180 -15.53 -25.47 -3.01
CA LYS A 180 -16.97 -25.23 -2.80
C LYS A 180 -17.27 -23.86 -2.17
N THR A 181 -16.74 -22.80 -2.77
CA THR A 181 -17.01 -21.41 -2.36
C THR A 181 -16.99 -20.45 -3.53
N VAL A 182 -17.62 -19.31 -3.33
CA VAL A 182 -17.39 -18.10 -4.09
C VAL A 182 -15.95 -17.60 -3.93
N LEU A 183 -15.37 -17.16 -5.04
CA LEU A 183 -14.11 -16.46 -5.18
C LEU A 183 -14.34 -15.02 -5.69
N ALA A 184 -13.50 -14.09 -5.27
CA ALA A 184 -13.38 -12.78 -5.91
C ALA A 184 -12.73 -12.92 -7.31
N ASP A 185 -12.84 -11.91 -8.17
CA ASP A 185 -12.24 -11.94 -9.51
C ASP A 185 -10.71 -12.08 -9.44
N GLU A 186 -10.05 -11.46 -8.46
CA GLU A 186 -8.61 -11.51 -8.22
C GLU A 186 -8.11 -12.87 -7.72
N GLN A 187 -9.04 -13.72 -7.25
CA GLN A 187 -8.76 -15.09 -6.83
C GLN A 187 -8.84 -16.07 -8.01
N VAL A 188 -9.12 -15.57 -9.22
CA VAL A 188 -9.10 -16.33 -10.47
C VAL A 188 -7.91 -15.86 -11.31
N ASP A 189 -7.07 -16.80 -11.72
CA ASP A 189 -5.91 -16.48 -12.56
C ASP A 189 -6.31 -16.18 -14.02
N ALA A 190 -5.33 -15.76 -14.83
CA ALA A 190 -5.54 -15.44 -16.24
C ALA A 190 -6.02 -16.63 -17.10
N HIS A 191 -5.96 -17.86 -16.58
CA HIS A 191 -6.44 -19.07 -17.24
C HIS A 191 -7.82 -19.50 -16.73
N GLY A 192 -8.49 -18.68 -15.92
CA GLY A 192 -9.80 -19.00 -15.35
C GLY A 192 -9.74 -20.03 -14.23
N ARG A 193 -8.59 -20.21 -13.58
CA ARG A 193 -8.40 -21.18 -12.50
C ARG A 193 -8.32 -20.52 -11.14
N SER A 194 -8.82 -21.23 -10.13
CA SER A 194 -8.67 -20.82 -8.74
C SER A 194 -7.18 -20.70 -8.39
N TRP A 195 -6.79 -19.56 -7.84
CA TRP A 195 -5.42 -19.26 -7.42
C TRP A 195 -4.84 -20.31 -6.45
N ARG A 196 -5.69 -21.10 -5.79
CA ARG A 196 -5.30 -22.06 -4.77
C ARG A 196 -5.57 -23.51 -5.16
N SER A 197 -6.82 -23.85 -5.47
CA SER A 197 -7.16 -25.25 -5.80
C SER A 197 -6.70 -25.64 -7.20
N ASN A 198 -6.35 -24.65 -8.03
CA ASN A 198 -6.03 -24.81 -9.45
C ASN A 198 -7.19 -25.40 -10.28
N ALA A 199 -8.39 -25.49 -9.70
CA ALA A 199 -9.60 -25.93 -10.36
C ALA A 199 -10.07 -24.88 -11.37
N LEU A 200 -10.67 -25.34 -12.48
CA LEU A 200 -11.38 -24.45 -13.40
C LEU A 200 -12.57 -23.84 -12.66
N VAL A 201 -12.62 -22.51 -12.64
CA VAL A 201 -13.67 -21.76 -11.97
C VAL A 201 -14.93 -21.80 -12.83
N GLU A 202 -16.05 -22.13 -12.19
CA GLU A 202 -17.37 -22.10 -12.80
C GLU A 202 -18.01 -20.73 -12.55
N LYS A 203 -18.75 -20.19 -13.52
CA LYS A 203 -19.65 -19.06 -13.24
C LYS A 203 -20.96 -19.61 -12.70
N ARG A 204 -21.33 -19.21 -11.48
CA ARG A 204 -22.63 -19.52 -10.87
C ARG A 204 -23.35 -18.24 -10.53
N ARG A 205 -24.68 -18.24 -10.59
CA ARG A 205 -25.48 -17.13 -10.05
C ARG A 205 -26.06 -17.53 -8.72
N LEU A 206 -25.68 -16.80 -7.69
CA LEU A 206 -26.11 -17.05 -6.32
C LEU A 206 -26.72 -15.77 -5.74
N ASN A 207 -27.77 -15.91 -4.94
CA ASN A 207 -28.28 -14.82 -4.11
C ASN A 207 -27.33 -14.67 -2.91
N GLN A 208 -26.63 -13.54 -2.83
CA GLN A 208 -25.54 -13.29 -1.89
C GLN A 208 -25.73 -11.94 -1.21
N TRP A 209 -25.11 -11.76 -0.04
CA TRP A 209 -24.95 -10.44 0.55
C TRP A 209 -23.88 -9.66 -0.22
N VAL A 210 -24.25 -8.45 -0.62
CA VAL A 210 -23.38 -7.54 -1.36
C VAL A 210 -23.33 -6.17 -0.67
N VAL A 211 -22.17 -5.53 -0.75
CA VAL A 211 -21.96 -4.14 -0.31
C VAL A 211 -21.91 -3.24 -1.54
N ASP A 212 -22.69 -2.15 -1.54
CA ASP A 212 -22.78 -1.16 -2.61
C ASP A 212 -21.55 -0.22 -2.62
N THR A 213 -20.41 -0.80 -2.98
CA THR A 213 -19.16 -0.07 -3.23
C THR A 213 -19.26 0.97 -4.36
N PRO A 214 -20.07 0.77 -5.44
CA PRO A 214 -20.31 1.80 -6.45
C PRO A 214 -20.81 3.13 -5.87
N ARG A 215 -21.61 3.14 -4.79
CA ARG A 215 -22.05 4.39 -4.13
C ARG A 215 -20.92 5.26 -3.58
N TYR A 216 -19.74 4.68 -3.39
CA TYR A 216 -18.52 5.38 -2.93
C TYR A 216 -17.49 5.58 -4.05
N ALA A 217 -17.76 5.09 -5.28
CA ALA A 217 -16.80 5.09 -6.38
C ALA A 217 -16.20 6.47 -6.66
N LYS A 218 -17.05 7.51 -6.75
CA LYS A 218 -16.59 8.89 -7.02
C LYS A 218 -15.69 9.43 -5.91
N ARG A 219 -16.09 9.24 -4.64
CA ARG A 219 -15.30 9.66 -3.47
C ARG A 219 -13.95 8.95 -3.39
N LEU A 220 -13.95 7.65 -3.68
CA LEU A 220 -12.72 6.86 -3.73
C LEU A 220 -11.81 7.26 -4.89
N LEU A 221 -12.37 7.59 -6.06
CA LEU A 221 -11.62 8.09 -7.22
C LEU A 221 -11.02 9.46 -6.94
N ASP A 222 -11.81 10.40 -6.41
CA ASP A 222 -11.39 11.77 -6.10
C ASP A 222 -10.40 11.84 -4.94
N GLY A 223 -10.37 10.80 -4.09
CA GLY A 223 -9.36 10.65 -3.05
C GLY A 223 -7.98 10.24 -3.59
N LEU A 224 -7.89 9.61 -4.77
CA LEU A 224 -6.61 9.09 -5.30
C LEU A 224 -5.57 10.18 -5.56
N PRO A 225 -5.91 11.35 -6.16
CA PRO A 225 -4.95 12.44 -6.32
C PRO A 225 -4.42 13.00 -4.99
N ASN A 226 -5.16 12.81 -3.89
CA ASN A 226 -4.78 13.24 -2.53
C ASN A 226 -3.90 12.23 -1.79
N LEU A 227 -3.62 11.08 -2.42
CA LEU A 227 -2.66 10.13 -1.90
C LEU A 227 -1.24 10.58 -2.26
N GLN A 228 -0.35 10.41 -1.29
CA GLN A 228 1.06 10.71 -1.46
C GLN A 228 1.67 9.87 -2.60
N PHE A 229 2.72 10.37 -3.23
CA PHE A 229 3.26 9.72 -4.43
C PHE A 229 3.72 8.28 -4.28
N GLU A 230 4.07 7.83 -3.07
CA GLU A 230 4.44 6.44 -2.85
C GLU A 230 3.28 5.48 -3.20
N TRP A 231 2.05 6.02 -3.27
CA TRP A 231 0.86 5.34 -3.75
C TRP A 231 0.74 5.30 -5.27
N SER A 232 1.57 5.96 -6.07
CA SER A 232 1.28 6.19 -7.50
C SER A 232 0.95 4.93 -8.29
N SER A 233 1.64 3.80 -8.01
CA SER A 233 1.32 2.52 -8.64
C SER A 233 -0.01 1.93 -8.17
N VAL A 234 -0.31 2.04 -6.87
CA VAL A 234 -1.59 1.57 -6.29
C VAL A 234 -2.74 2.46 -6.77
N ALA A 235 -2.54 3.78 -6.80
CA ALA A 235 -3.51 4.74 -7.27
C ALA A 235 -3.83 4.54 -8.75
N ALA A 236 -2.84 4.26 -9.60
CA ALA A 236 -3.08 3.90 -10.99
C ALA A 236 -3.92 2.61 -11.12
N ILE A 237 -3.56 1.56 -10.37
CA ILE A 237 -4.30 0.29 -10.35
C ILE A 237 -5.75 0.51 -9.89
N GLN A 238 -5.98 1.29 -8.83
CA GLN A 238 -7.32 1.57 -8.32
C GLN A 238 -8.10 2.52 -9.23
N ASN A 239 -7.46 3.50 -9.88
CA ASN A 239 -8.08 4.36 -10.89
C ASN A 239 -8.61 3.51 -12.05
N ASP A 240 -7.80 2.57 -12.54
CA ASP A 240 -8.20 1.69 -13.63
C ASP A 240 -9.30 0.73 -13.18
N TRP A 241 -9.27 0.24 -11.94
CA TRP A 241 -10.31 -0.62 -11.38
C TRP A 241 -11.65 0.10 -11.23
N ILE A 242 -11.64 1.26 -10.57
CA ILE A 242 -12.83 2.09 -10.38
C ILE A 242 -13.34 2.56 -11.74
N GLY A 243 -12.47 3.07 -12.62
CA GLY A 243 -12.84 3.65 -13.90
C GLY A 243 -13.56 5.00 -13.79
N THR A 244 -13.99 5.52 -14.93
CA THR A 244 -14.66 6.83 -15.02
C THR A 244 -15.97 6.82 -14.24
N CYS A 245 -16.18 7.86 -13.42
CA CYS A 245 -17.35 8.04 -12.57
C CYS A 245 -18.23 9.21 -13.06
N ASP A 246 -18.94 9.01 -14.16
CA ASP A 246 -19.73 10.02 -14.87
C ASP A 246 -21.09 9.47 -15.36
N VAL A 247 -21.56 8.39 -14.73
CA VAL A 247 -22.89 7.81 -14.97
C VAL A 247 -23.67 7.77 -13.67
N TYR A 248 -24.99 7.69 -13.76
CA TYR A 248 -25.92 7.49 -12.66
C TYR A 248 -26.40 6.05 -12.65
N ARG A 249 -26.36 5.42 -11.48
CA ARG A 249 -26.79 4.02 -11.30
C ARG A 249 -28.18 3.94 -10.70
N PHE A 250 -29.02 3.12 -11.31
CA PHE A 250 -30.36 2.78 -10.86
C PHE A 250 -30.48 1.25 -10.75
N LEU A 251 -31.10 0.78 -9.67
CA LEU A 251 -31.37 -0.64 -9.42
C LEU A 251 -32.86 -0.90 -9.64
N LEU A 252 -33.23 -1.26 -10.88
CA LEU A 252 -34.62 -1.32 -11.28
C LEU A 252 -35.19 -2.75 -11.13
N PRO A 253 -36.27 -2.98 -10.35
CA PRO A 253 -36.88 -4.29 -10.20
C PRO A 253 -37.39 -4.86 -11.52
N ILE A 254 -37.19 -6.17 -11.73
CA ILE A 254 -37.68 -6.90 -12.89
C ILE A 254 -39.00 -7.57 -12.54
N LYS A 255 -40.03 -7.43 -13.39
CA LYS A 255 -41.30 -8.14 -13.23
C LYS A 255 -41.34 -9.37 -14.14
N PHE A 256 -41.07 -10.55 -13.60
CA PHE A 256 -41.32 -11.84 -14.27
C PHE A 256 -41.43 -12.99 -13.26
N GLN A 257 -42.43 -13.88 -13.40
CA GLN A 257 -42.55 -15.18 -12.71
C GLN A 257 -42.01 -15.28 -11.24
N GLN A 258 -42.35 -14.34 -10.35
CA GLN A 258 -41.85 -14.29 -8.95
C GLN A 258 -40.32 -14.17 -8.80
N ILE A 259 -39.59 -13.76 -9.84
CA ILE A 259 -38.14 -13.51 -9.79
C ILE A 259 -37.89 -12.22 -9.00
N ASN A 260 -37.18 -12.34 -7.89
CA ASN A 260 -36.73 -11.21 -7.07
C ASN A 260 -35.35 -10.73 -7.57
N GLU A 261 -35.30 -10.14 -8.77
CA GLU A 261 -34.08 -9.60 -9.37
C GLU A 261 -34.22 -8.10 -9.71
N GLN A 262 -33.06 -7.44 -9.77
CA GLN A 262 -32.94 -6.03 -10.16
C GLN A 262 -31.96 -5.89 -11.31
N LEU A 263 -32.26 -4.98 -12.24
CA LEU A 263 -31.37 -4.55 -13.30
C LEU A 263 -30.47 -3.41 -12.79
N ASP A 264 -29.15 -3.59 -12.88
CA ASP A 264 -28.16 -2.52 -12.69
C ASP A 264 -28.09 -1.67 -13.97
N LEU A 265 -28.92 -0.64 -14.02
CA LEU A 265 -28.96 0.32 -15.12
C LEU A 265 -27.98 1.46 -14.83
N ARG A 266 -27.11 1.78 -15.78
CA ARG A 266 -26.22 2.95 -15.71
C ARG A 266 -26.40 3.83 -16.94
N ILE A 267 -26.64 5.13 -16.70
CA ILE A 267 -26.94 6.11 -17.75
C ILE A 267 -26.21 7.43 -17.49
N GLU A 268 -25.92 8.20 -18.53
CA GLU A 268 -25.11 9.42 -18.43
C GLU A 268 -25.91 10.60 -17.86
N SER A 269 -27.22 10.63 -18.13
CA SER A 269 -28.14 11.63 -17.57
C SER A 269 -29.46 10.98 -17.15
N PRO A 270 -29.95 11.22 -15.92
CA PRO A 270 -31.25 10.75 -15.44
C PRO A 270 -32.41 11.08 -16.40
N SER A 271 -32.38 12.24 -17.05
CA SER A 271 -33.39 12.69 -18.02
C SER A 271 -33.56 11.74 -19.22
N GLN A 272 -32.60 10.85 -19.48
CA GLN A 272 -32.78 9.79 -20.49
C GLN A 272 -33.99 8.88 -20.19
N LEU A 273 -34.40 8.77 -18.91
CA LEU A 273 -35.61 8.04 -18.51
C LEU A 273 -36.90 8.70 -18.98
N CYS A 274 -36.93 10.01 -19.23
CA CYS A 274 -38.13 10.77 -19.60
C CYS A 274 -38.77 10.34 -20.93
N SER A 275 -37.98 9.73 -21.81
CA SER A 275 -38.41 9.25 -23.12
C SER A 275 -38.14 7.75 -23.36
N ALA A 276 -37.56 7.06 -22.37
CA ALA A 276 -37.13 5.67 -22.52
C ALA A 276 -38.33 4.71 -22.60
N GLN A 277 -38.29 3.80 -23.57
CA GLN A 277 -39.40 2.90 -23.88
C GLN A 277 -39.06 1.43 -23.73
N PHE A 278 -37.79 1.06 -23.87
CA PHE A 278 -37.29 -0.30 -23.75
C PHE A 278 -35.84 -0.29 -23.30
N ILE A 279 -35.35 -1.45 -22.86
CA ILE A 279 -33.95 -1.66 -22.47
C ILE A 279 -33.29 -2.57 -23.49
N LEU A 280 -32.11 -2.18 -23.95
CA LEU A 280 -31.28 -2.99 -24.83
C LEU A 280 -30.20 -3.69 -24.04
N LEU A 281 -30.06 -4.99 -24.29
CA LEU A 281 -29.06 -5.86 -23.67
C LEU A 281 -28.18 -6.47 -24.75
N LYS A 282 -26.86 -6.46 -24.54
CA LYS A 282 -25.97 -7.29 -25.36
C LYS A 282 -26.17 -8.77 -25.02
N GLU A 283 -25.82 -9.65 -25.95
CA GLU A 283 -25.86 -11.10 -25.75
C GLU A 283 -25.01 -11.59 -24.57
N SER A 284 -23.95 -10.86 -24.21
CA SER A 284 -23.12 -11.15 -23.03
C SER A 284 -23.84 -10.89 -21.70
N HIS A 285 -24.88 -10.04 -21.70
CA HIS A 285 -25.63 -9.69 -20.49
C HIS A 285 -26.30 -10.94 -19.90
N TYR A 286 -26.32 -11.04 -18.57
CA TYR A 286 -26.86 -12.22 -17.88
C TYR A 286 -28.30 -12.53 -18.31
N LEU A 287 -29.18 -11.52 -18.28
CA LEU A 287 -30.60 -11.69 -18.60
C LEU A 287 -30.79 -12.17 -20.04
N ALA A 288 -29.97 -11.69 -20.98
CA ALA A 288 -30.00 -12.14 -22.36
C ALA A 288 -29.60 -13.62 -22.46
N ARG A 289 -28.52 -14.04 -21.79
CA ARG A 289 -28.05 -15.44 -21.82
C ARG A 289 -29.02 -16.46 -21.20
N HIS A 290 -29.80 -16.06 -20.19
CA HIS A 290 -30.58 -17.00 -19.38
C HIS A 290 -32.08 -16.97 -19.66
N TYR A 291 -32.63 -15.82 -20.03
CA TYR A 291 -34.04 -15.66 -20.34
C TYR A 291 -34.30 -15.42 -21.83
N GLY A 292 -33.27 -15.02 -22.57
CA GLY A 292 -33.35 -14.85 -24.02
C GLY A 292 -33.39 -16.15 -24.78
N GLU A 293 -34.18 -16.19 -25.86
CA GLU A 293 -34.06 -17.24 -26.86
C GLU A 293 -32.76 -17.08 -27.65
N LYS A 294 -32.22 -18.21 -28.16
CA LYS A 294 -31.08 -18.14 -29.08
C LYS A 294 -31.52 -17.46 -30.36
N MET A 295 -30.94 -16.29 -30.62
CA MET A 295 -31.14 -15.56 -31.85
C MET A 295 -30.52 -16.34 -33.01
N GLN A 296 -31.20 -16.38 -34.16
CA GLN A 296 -30.58 -16.87 -35.38
C GLN A 296 -29.53 -15.86 -35.87
N ASP A 297 -28.47 -16.31 -36.54
CA ASP A 297 -27.38 -15.43 -37.04
C ASP A 297 -27.89 -14.27 -37.94
N SER A 298 -29.09 -14.41 -38.52
CA SER A 298 -29.74 -13.38 -39.35
C SER A 298 -30.58 -12.37 -38.56
N GLN A 299 -30.87 -12.62 -37.28
CA GLN A 299 -31.66 -11.75 -36.41
C GLN A 299 -30.76 -10.69 -35.76
N LEU A 300 -31.11 -9.42 -35.92
CA LEU A 300 -30.37 -8.29 -35.34
C LEU A 300 -30.77 -7.99 -33.90
N PHE A 301 -32.02 -8.27 -33.53
CA PHE A 301 -32.57 -8.07 -32.19
C PHE A 301 -33.77 -9.00 -31.94
N ALA A 302 -34.10 -9.23 -30.67
CA ALA A 302 -35.19 -10.10 -30.24
C ALA A 302 -35.66 -9.68 -28.83
N PRO A 303 -36.98 -9.57 -28.59
CA PRO A 303 -37.50 -9.31 -27.26
C PRO A 303 -37.27 -10.53 -26.35
N ILE A 304 -37.17 -10.28 -25.04
CA ILE A 304 -37.22 -11.33 -24.03
C ILE A 304 -38.67 -11.46 -23.55
N ASP A 305 -39.33 -12.56 -23.91
CA ASP A 305 -40.75 -12.74 -23.63
C ASP A 305 -41.06 -12.69 -22.13
N GLY A 306 -42.00 -11.81 -21.78
CA GLY A 306 -42.51 -11.64 -20.42
C GLY A 306 -41.61 -10.86 -19.46
N LEU A 307 -40.37 -10.52 -19.83
CA LEU A 307 -39.51 -9.69 -18.98
C LEU A 307 -39.71 -8.20 -19.30
N ALA A 308 -40.02 -7.43 -18.26
CA ALA A 308 -40.08 -5.98 -18.33
C ALA A 308 -39.57 -5.32 -17.04
N VAL A 309 -39.08 -4.10 -17.18
CA VAL A 309 -38.74 -3.19 -16.08
C VAL A 309 -39.70 -2.01 -16.08
N PHE A 310 -40.12 -1.56 -14.90
CA PHE A 310 -40.97 -0.39 -14.80
C PHE A 310 -40.15 0.90 -14.85
N ASN A 311 -40.48 1.80 -15.79
CA ASN A 311 -39.96 3.16 -15.81
C ASN A 311 -40.77 4.03 -14.85
N PHE A 312 -40.18 4.36 -13.70
CA PHE A 312 -40.82 5.15 -12.64
C PHE A 312 -41.04 6.62 -13.02
N VAL A 313 -40.38 7.12 -14.07
CA VAL A 313 -40.55 8.49 -14.59
C VAL A 313 -41.76 8.58 -15.52
N THR A 314 -41.86 7.69 -16.51
CA THR A 314 -42.95 7.73 -17.52
C THR A 314 -44.20 6.93 -17.11
N ASN A 315 -44.09 6.16 -16.02
CA ASN A 315 -45.11 5.20 -15.59
C ASN A 315 -45.47 4.20 -16.70
N GLN A 316 -44.44 3.66 -17.38
CA GLN A 316 -44.58 2.68 -18.47
C GLN A 316 -43.70 1.45 -18.21
N GLN A 317 -44.13 0.29 -18.72
CA GLN A 317 -43.30 -0.91 -18.75
C GLN A 317 -42.33 -0.81 -19.94
N MET A 318 -41.06 -1.11 -19.67
CA MET A 318 -39.99 -1.19 -20.65
C MET A 318 -39.65 -2.65 -20.91
N PRO A 319 -39.96 -3.22 -22.09
CA PRO A 319 -39.52 -4.56 -22.44
C PRO A 319 -37.99 -4.61 -22.57
N LEU A 320 -37.43 -5.79 -22.33
CA LEU A 320 -36.00 -6.06 -22.54
C LEU A 320 -35.82 -6.64 -23.94
N VAL A 321 -34.85 -6.10 -24.69
CA VAL A 321 -34.56 -6.50 -26.06
C VAL A 321 -33.08 -6.85 -26.15
N ILE A 322 -32.79 -8.07 -26.59
CA ILE A 322 -31.42 -8.51 -26.89
C ILE A 322 -31.04 -7.93 -28.24
N VAL A 323 -29.81 -7.43 -28.34
CA VAL A 323 -29.23 -6.97 -29.60
C VAL A 323 -27.99 -7.77 -29.92
N HIS A 324 -27.91 -8.24 -31.17
CA HIS A 324 -26.71 -8.87 -31.69
C HIS A 324 -25.63 -7.80 -31.94
N GLU A 325 -24.35 -8.13 -31.72
CA GLU A 325 -23.26 -7.14 -31.82
C GLU A 325 -23.17 -6.48 -33.21
N SER A 326 -23.49 -7.22 -34.28
CA SER A 326 -23.51 -6.69 -35.65
C SER A 326 -24.59 -5.64 -35.91
N ALA A 327 -25.61 -5.56 -35.05
CA ALA A 327 -26.67 -4.55 -35.14
C ALA A 327 -26.22 -3.19 -34.60
N ILE A 328 -25.18 -3.18 -33.76
CA ILE A 328 -24.65 -1.98 -33.11
C ILE A 328 -23.68 -1.31 -34.10
N LYS A 329 -24.13 -0.21 -34.73
CA LYS A 329 -23.30 0.54 -35.68
C LYS A 329 -22.57 1.68 -34.98
N ASP A 330 -21.38 2.02 -35.46
CA ASP A 330 -20.59 3.17 -34.97
C ASP A 330 -21.36 4.50 -35.06
N GLU A 331 -22.31 4.58 -36.00
CA GLU A 331 -23.20 5.72 -36.23
C GLU A 331 -24.20 5.96 -35.08
N ASP A 332 -24.55 4.92 -34.32
CA ASP A 332 -25.54 5.02 -33.24
C ASP A 332 -24.97 5.71 -31.98
N GLN A 333 -23.64 5.75 -31.79
CA GLN A 333 -22.86 6.46 -30.73
C GLN A 333 -23.34 6.35 -29.26
N LEU A 334 -24.36 5.53 -28.95
CA LEU A 334 -24.89 5.39 -27.60
C LEU A 334 -24.15 4.28 -26.83
N PRO A 335 -23.51 4.59 -25.69
CA PRO A 335 -22.71 3.63 -24.95
C PRO A 335 -23.60 2.59 -24.23
N PHE A 336 -23.10 1.36 -24.16
CA PHE A 336 -23.62 0.33 -23.25
C PHE A 336 -22.78 0.32 -21.99
N TYR A 337 -23.42 0.41 -20.83
CA TYR A 337 -22.79 0.27 -19.53
C TYR A 337 -23.28 -1.01 -18.89
N MET A 338 -22.35 -1.82 -18.36
CA MET A 338 -22.68 -3.15 -17.84
C MET A 338 -23.48 -4.01 -18.84
N ASP A 339 -23.16 -3.90 -20.14
CA ASP A 339 -23.86 -4.56 -21.25
C ASP A 339 -25.35 -4.21 -21.42
N CYS A 340 -25.77 -3.05 -20.89
CA CYS A 340 -27.14 -2.55 -20.92
C CYS A 340 -27.19 -1.06 -21.35
N ARG A 341 -28.26 -0.65 -22.04
CA ARG A 341 -28.61 0.78 -22.24
C ARG A 341 -30.12 0.99 -22.42
N LEU A 342 -30.56 2.24 -22.33
CA LEU A 342 -31.93 2.64 -22.67
C LEU A 342 -32.11 2.78 -24.20
N GLY A 343 -33.33 2.52 -24.68
CA GLY A 343 -33.76 2.74 -26.06
C GLY A 343 -35.07 3.52 -26.15
N SER A 344 -35.21 4.32 -27.22
CA SER A 344 -36.39 5.15 -27.47
C SER A 344 -36.61 5.43 -28.96
N SER A 345 -37.86 5.46 -29.41
CA SER A 345 -38.22 5.91 -30.76
C SER A 345 -37.89 7.38 -31.02
N LEU A 346 -37.71 8.19 -29.97
CA LEU A 346 -37.30 9.60 -30.05
C LEU A 346 -35.77 9.76 -30.15
N SER A 347 -35.00 8.68 -30.02
CA SER A 347 -33.55 8.76 -30.10
C SER A 347 -33.08 8.94 -31.55
N LYS A 348 -31.84 9.43 -31.70
CA LYS A 348 -31.21 9.57 -33.03
C LYS A 348 -30.81 8.22 -33.63
N SER A 349 -30.73 7.17 -32.81
CA SER A 349 -30.31 5.84 -33.23
C SER A 349 -31.26 5.24 -34.27
N THR A 350 -30.67 4.70 -35.33
CA THR A 350 -31.44 4.00 -36.37
C THR A 350 -31.95 2.65 -35.85
N LEU A 351 -31.14 1.97 -35.03
CA LEU A 351 -31.49 0.74 -34.36
C LEU A 351 -32.68 0.91 -33.41
N ASP A 352 -32.69 1.96 -32.58
CA ASP A 352 -33.80 2.17 -31.65
C ASP A 352 -35.14 2.39 -32.39
N ARG A 353 -35.11 3.12 -33.52
CA ARG A 353 -36.29 3.35 -34.35
C ARG A 353 -36.76 2.09 -35.07
N SER A 354 -35.84 1.24 -35.56
CA SER A 354 -36.23 -0.04 -36.19
C SER A 354 -36.85 -0.98 -35.17
N ILE A 355 -36.25 -1.10 -33.97
CA ILE A 355 -36.78 -1.91 -32.88
C ILE A 355 -38.18 -1.43 -32.48
N SER A 356 -38.35 -0.12 -32.29
CA SER A 356 -39.66 0.46 -31.92
C SER A 356 -40.74 0.13 -32.95
N LYS A 357 -40.39 0.19 -34.25
CA LYS A 357 -41.31 -0.07 -35.35
C LYS A 357 -41.62 -1.56 -35.49
N GLU A 358 -40.61 -2.43 -35.47
CA GLU A 358 -40.76 -3.87 -35.72
C GLU A 358 -41.41 -4.59 -34.54
N LEU A 359 -41.11 -4.19 -33.30
CA LEU A 359 -41.74 -4.74 -32.10
C LEU A 359 -43.04 -4.03 -31.72
N ALA A 360 -43.52 -3.10 -32.55
CA ALA A 360 -44.73 -2.29 -32.32
C ALA A 360 -44.77 -1.66 -30.91
N ILE A 361 -43.62 -1.16 -30.43
CA ILE A 361 -43.52 -0.46 -29.14
C ILE A 361 -44.35 0.82 -29.25
N GLY A 362 -45.20 1.09 -28.25
CA GLY A 362 -46.15 2.21 -28.25
C GLY A 362 -45.48 3.59 -28.43
N GLN A 363 -46.27 4.66 -28.50
CA GLN A 363 -45.69 6.01 -28.60
C GLN A 363 -44.92 6.38 -27.33
N ALA A 364 -43.77 7.04 -27.50
CA ALA A 364 -42.98 7.55 -26.39
C ALA A 364 -43.78 8.63 -25.66
N LYS A 365 -43.95 8.47 -24.35
CA LYS A 365 -44.29 9.61 -23.49
C LYS A 365 -43.02 10.44 -23.32
N ASN A 366 -43.13 11.75 -23.47
CA ASN A 366 -42.05 12.66 -23.10
C ASN A 366 -42.47 13.37 -21.82
N THR A 367 -41.93 12.92 -20.69
CA THR A 367 -42.22 13.52 -19.39
C THR A 367 -41.21 14.65 -19.15
N GLU A 368 -41.66 15.85 -18.82
CA GLU A 368 -40.74 16.94 -18.49
C GLU A 368 -40.38 16.86 -17.01
N MET A 369 -39.19 16.33 -16.74
CA MET A 369 -38.55 16.32 -15.41
C MET A 369 -37.07 16.63 -15.56
N THR A 370 -36.53 17.39 -14.62
CA THR A 370 -35.11 17.67 -14.49
C THR A 370 -34.35 16.48 -13.92
N ASP A 371 -33.04 16.44 -14.13
CA ASP A 371 -32.19 15.39 -13.56
C ASP A 371 -32.35 15.31 -12.03
N GLN A 372 -32.42 16.46 -11.33
CA GLN A 372 -32.57 16.48 -9.88
C GLN A 372 -33.91 15.88 -9.42
N GLU A 373 -35.03 16.23 -10.07
CA GLU A 373 -36.35 15.68 -9.72
C GLU A 373 -36.41 14.16 -9.91
N ILE A 374 -35.72 13.64 -10.93
CA ILE A 374 -35.64 12.19 -11.16
C ILE A 374 -34.80 11.51 -10.09
N LEU A 375 -33.70 12.13 -9.65
CA LEU A 375 -32.86 11.60 -8.57
C LEU A 375 -33.62 11.59 -7.23
N ASP A 376 -34.31 12.67 -6.89
CA ASP A 376 -35.13 12.76 -5.67
C ASP A 376 -36.25 11.70 -5.67
N LEU A 377 -36.90 11.51 -6.83
CA LEU A 377 -37.91 10.46 -7.00
C LEU A 377 -37.30 9.06 -6.86
N ALA A 378 -36.14 8.80 -7.47
CA ALA A 378 -35.45 7.52 -7.37
C ALA A 378 -35.02 7.20 -5.93
N GLU A 379 -34.56 8.21 -5.18
CA GLU A 379 -34.21 8.08 -3.76
C GLU A 379 -35.44 7.73 -2.93
N SER A 380 -36.57 8.42 -3.13
CA SER A 380 -37.83 8.14 -2.41
C SER A 380 -38.40 6.74 -2.67
N LEU A 381 -38.06 6.15 -3.81
CA LEU A 381 -38.46 4.81 -4.23
C LEU A 381 -37.39 3.75 -3.94
N GLU A 382 -36.25 4.14 -3.35
CA GLU A 382 -35.10 3.28 -3.06
C GLU A 382 -34.52 2.59 -4.32
N LEU A 383 -34.59 3.26 -5.47
CA LEU A 383 -34.15 2.73 -6.77
C LEU A 383 -32.70 3.13 -7.13
N GLY A 384 -31.93 3.68 -6.19
CA GLY A 384 -30.60 4.24 -6.45
C GLY A 384 -30.68 5.72 -6.83
N GLY A 385 -30.07 6.11 -7.94
CA GLY A 385 -30.01 7.52 -8.36
C GLY A 385 -28.80 8.26 -7.78
N TYR A 386 -27.60 7.73 -7.98
CA TYR A 386 -26.37 8.41 -7.58
C TYR A 386 -25.29 8.28 -8.64
N GLN A 387 -24.43 9.29 -8.74
CA GLN A 387 -23.30 9.29 -9.66
C GLN A 387 -22.27 8.23 -9.23
N THR A 388 -21.80 7.42 -10.18
CA THR A 388 -20.89 6.31 -9.94
C THR A 388 -20.07 5.95 -11.19
N SER A 389 -19.25 4.92 -11.03
CA SER A 389 -18.42 4.29 -12.05
C SER A 389 -19.24 3.66 -13.18
N ARG A 390 -18.70 3.70 -14.39
CA ARG A 390 -19.20 2.94 -15.56
C ARG A 390 -19.12 1.41 -15.40
N LYS A 391 -18.24 0.88 -14.54
CA LYS A 391 -17.90 -0.56 -14.51
C LYS A 391 -17.67 -1.20 -13.14
N LEU A 392 -17.44 -0.41 -12.08
CA LEU A 392 -17.20 -0.95 -10.74
C LEU A 392 -18.43 -1.74 -10.28
N ARG A 393 -18.21 -2.93 -9.74
CA ARG A 393 -19.26 -3.84 -9.26
C ARG A 393 -19.42 -3.73 -7.74
N ASP A 394 -20.51 -4.29 -7.24
CA ASP A 394 -20.73 -4.46 -5.80
C ASP A 394 -19.71 -5.46 -5.23
N TRP A 395 -19.38 -5.29 -3.96
CA TRP A 395 -18.52 -6.23 -3.25
C TRP A 395 -19.35 -7.39 -2.70
N VAL A 396 -19.17 -8.59 -3.27
CA VAL A 396 -19.81 -9.82 -2.79
C VAL A 396 -19.10 -10.31 -1.53
N VAL A 397 -19.76 -10.21 -0.39
CA VAL A 397 -19.17 -10.49 0.93
C VAL A 397 -19.51 -11.88 1.49
N SER A 398 -20.56 -12.53 0.98
CA SER A 398 -20.96 -13.88 1.42
C SER A 398 -19.96 -14.97 1.03
N ARG A 399 -19.66 -15.88 1.97
CA ARG A 399 -18.85 -17.08 1.75
C ARG A 399 -19.57 -18.29 2.36
N GLN A 400 -19.67 -19.38 1.60
CA GLN A 400 -20.31 -20.64 2.03
C GLN A 400 -19.29 -21.49 2.81
N ARG A 401 -18.80 -20.97 3.94
CA ARG A 401 -17.67 -21.53 4.69
C ARG A 401 -17.94 -21.63 6.18
N ASN A 402 -17.16 -22.45 6.86
CA ASN A 402 -17.28 -22.61 8.32
C ASN A 402 -16.37 -21.66 9.08
N TRP A 403 -15.18 -21.37 8.55
CA TRP A 403 -14.18 -20.54 9.23
C TRP A 403 -14.17 -19.08 8.76
N GLY A 404 -15.16 -18.30 9.23
CA GLY A 404 -15.27 -16.87 8.95
C GLY A 404 -16.27 -16.19 9.89
N THR A 405 -16.31 -14.86 9.89
CA THR A 405 -17.24 -14.07 10.69
C THR A 405 -18.69 -14.36 10.29
N PRO A 406 -19.58 -14.86 11.18
CA PRO A 406 -20.99 -15.09 10.85
C PRO A 406 -21.68 -13.78 10.44
N ILE A 407 -22.51 -13.82 9.40
CA ILE A 407 -23.29 -12.67 8.97
C ILE A 407 -24.43 -12.43 9.97
N PRO A 408 -24.55 -11.24 10.59
CA PRO A 408 -25.51 -10.98 11.67
C PRO A 408 -26.91 -10.64 11.13
N MET A 409 -27.45 -11.48 10.26
CA MET A 409 -28.78 -11.30 9.65
C MET A 409 -29.68 -12.51 9.92
N LEU A 410 -30.98 -12.26 10.02
CA LEU A 410 -32.04 -13.24 10.11
C LEU A 410 -32.77 -13.34 8.76
N ILE A 411 -33.14 -14.55 8.36
CA ILE A 411 -33.82 -14.85 7.09
C ILE A 411 -35.16 -15.54 7.37
N ASP A 412 -36.21 -15.04 6.74
CA ASP A 412 -37.54 -15.65 6.69
C ASP A 412 -38.06 -15.64 5.25
N GLY A 413 -37.85 -16.74 4.53
CA GLY A 413 -38.13 -16.79 3.09
C GLY A 413 -37.30 -15.77 2.30
N ASN A 414 -37.97 -14.74 1.76
CA ASN A 414 -37.34 -13.62 1.05
C ASN A 414 -37.09 -12.41 1.95
N ASP A 415 -37.74 -12.35 3.12
CA ASP A 415 -37.61 -11.26 4.07
C ASP A 415 -36.37 -11.44 4.94
N VAL A 416 -35.77 -10.31 5.34
CA VAL A 416 -34.55 -10.28 6.16
C VAL A 416 -34.66 -9.22 7.24
N ALA A 417 -34.04 -9.48 8.38
CA ALA A 417 -33.93 -8.52 9.47
C ALA A 417 -32.53 -8.58 10.10
N PRO A 418 -31.98 -7.46 10.59
CA PRO A 418 -30.72 -7.47 11.31
C PRO A 418 -30.89 -8.17 12.65
N VAL A 419 -29.85 -8.87 13.10
CA VAL A 419 -29.76 -9.33 14.49
C VAL A 419 -29.65 -8.09 15.40
N PRO A 420 -30.36 -8.04 16.54
CA PRO A 420 -30.22 -6.96 17.52
C PRO A 420 -28.76 -6.78 17.99
N GLU A 421 -28.30 -5.54 18.14
CA GLU A 421 -26.90 -5.25 18.50
C GLU A 421 -26.47 -5.86 19.84
N ASP A 422 -27.39 -5.99 20.80
CA ASP A 422 -27.18 -6.59 22.11
C ASP A 422 -27.04 -8.12 22.08
N CYS A 423 -27.43 -8.74 20.97
CA CYS A 423 -27.21 -10.17 20.70
C CYS A 423 -25.84 -10.47 20.04
N LEU A 424 -25.03 -9.44 19.74
CA LEU A 424 -23.70 -9.65 19.18
C LEU A 424 -22.67 -10.04 20.27
N PRO A 425 -21.67 -10.89 19.95
CA PRO A 425 -21.44 -11.53 18.67
C PRO A 425 -22.34 -12.75 18.41
N ILE A 426 -22.72 -12.95 17.15
CA ILE A 426 -23.20 -14.25 16.68
C ILE A 426 -22.00 -15.17 16.46
N LEU A 427 -21.99 -16.31 17.14
CA LEU A 427 -20.97 -17.35 17.03
C LEU A 427 -21.26 -18.33 15.89
N GLY A 428 -20.21 -19.02 15.41
CA GLY A 428 -20.31 -19.93 14.27
C GLY A 428 -21.31 -21.08 14.45
N GLU A 429 -21.50 -21.54 15.70
CA GLU A 429 -22.46 -22.60 16.09
C GLU A 429 -23.93 -22.14 16.12
N GLN A 430 -24.16 -20.83 16.15
CA GLN A 430 -25.49 -20.24 16.16
C GLN A 430 -26.09 -20.07 14.76
N ARG A 431 -25.27 -20.23 13.71
CA ARG A 431 -25.72 -20.11 12.32
C ARG A 431 -26.81 -21.14 11.99
N GLY A 432 -27.87 -20.69 11.34
CA GLY A 432 -29.05 -21.48 11.02
C GLY A 432 -30.01 -21.74 12.19
N GLN A 433 -29.70 -21.30 13.42
CA GLN A 433 -30.64 -21.38 14.53
C GLN A 433 -31.76 -20.36 14.37
N ARG A 434 -32.92 -20.67 14.96
CA ARG A 434 -34.12 -19.81 14.91
C ARG A 434 -34.09 -18.79 16.04
N MET A 435 -34.42 -17.54 15.72
CA MET A 435 -34.55 -16.43 16.68
C MET A 435 -35.91 -15.77 16.50
N GLU A 436 -36.60 -15.49 17.60
CA GLU A 436 -37.84 -14.71 17.58
C GLU A 436 -37.52 -13.23 17.38
N ILE A 437 -38.22 -12.58 16.44
CA ILE A 437 -38.06 -11.15 16.16
C ILE A 437 -39.33 -10.57 15.55
N MET A 438 -39.77 -9.41 16.04
CA MET A 438 -40.98 -8.75 15.51
C MET A 438 -40.77 -8.12 14.12
N GLY A 439 -39.53 -7.98 13.67
CA GLY A 439 -39.17 -7.36 12.40
C GLY A 439 -39.38 -8.24 11.17
N LEU A 440 -39.85 -9.48 11.33
CA LEU A 440 -40.10 -10.42 10.23
C LEU A 440 -41.59 -10.82 10.19
N PRO A 441 -42.17 -11.07 9.00
CA PRO A 441 -43.60 -11.38 8.87
C PRO A 441 -44.06 -12.60 9.69
N SER A 442 -43.22 -13.63 9.82
CA SER A 442 -43.55 -14.81 10.63
C SER A 442 -43.32 -14.63 12.14
N GLY A 443 -42.72 -13.51 12.57
CA GLY A 443 -42.32 -13.28 13.96
C GLY A 443 -41.03 -14.00 14.37
N PHE A 444 -40.36 -14.68 13.44
CA PHE A 444 -39.07 -15.34 13.67
C PHE A 444 -38.21 -15.35 12.40
N GLY A 445 -36.91 -15.59 12.54
CA GLY A 445 -36.00 -15.80 11.42
C GLY A 445 -34.91 -16.80 11.74
N GLN A 446 -34.32 -17.39 10.69
CA GLN A 446 -33.11 -18.22 10.80
C GLN A 446 -31.88 -17.34 10.67
N ILE A 447 -30.92 -17.48 11.59
CA ILE A 447 -29.62 -16.82 11.48
C ILE A 447 -28.94 -17.26 10.18
N GLU A 448 -28.41 -16.30 9.42
CA GLU A 448 -27.70 -16.54 8.17
C GLU A 448 -26.60 -17.60 8.33
N LYS A 449 -26.51 -18.50 7.35
CA LYS A 449 -25.57 -19.62 7.33
C LYS A 449 -24.22 -19.22 6.74
N ASP A 450 -24.22 -18.24 5.84
CA ASP A 450 -23.00 -17.73 5.23
C ASP A 450 -22.15 -16.92 6.23
N THR A 451 -20.85 -16.87 5.95
CA THR A 451 -19.88 -16.02 6.66
C THR A 451 -19.43 -14.87 5.77
N LEU A 452 -18.84 -13.84 6.38
CA LEU A 452 -18.19 -12.74 5.67
C LEU A 452 -16.84 -13.16 5.11
N ASP A 453 -16.48 -12.52 3.99
CA ASP A 453 -15.14 -12.55 3.42
C ASP A 453 -14.08 -12.05 4.41
N THR A 454 -12.90 -12.67 4.40
CA THR A 454 -11.75 -12.30 5.25
C THR A 454 -11.25 -10.88 4.98
N TYR A 455 -11.49 -10.35 3.77
CA TYR A 455 -11.19 -8.95 3.46
C TYR A 455 -12.05 -7.97 4.25
N PHE A 456 -13.21 -8.40 4.76
CA PHE A 456 -14.03 -7.58 5.62
C PHE A 456 -13.35 -7.36 6.97
N ASP A 457 -12.82 -8.41 7.60
CA ASP A 457 -12.08 -8.27 8.85
C ASP A 457 -10.83 -7.39 8.68
N SER A 458 -10.03 -7.63 7.63
CA SER A 458 -8.82 -6.84 7.36
C SER A 458 -9.07 -5.41 6.87
N SER A 459 -10.31 -5.03 6.56
CA SER A 459 -10.63 -3.66 6.09
C SER A 459 -10.62 -2.59 7.18
N TRP A 460 -10.55 -2.95 8.47
CA TRP A 460 -10.64 -1.97 9.57
C TRP A 460 -9.72 -2.25 10.78
N TYR A 461 -8.94 -3.32 10.76
CA TYR A 461 -8.06 -3.74 11.87
C TYR A 461 -7.10 -2.66 12.39
N PHE A 462 -6.67 -1.74 11.52
CA PHE A 462 -5.82 -0.60 11.90
C PHE A 462 -6.50 0.35 12.89
N LEU A 463 -7.83 0.38 12.94
CA LEU A 463 -8.58 1.13 13.96
C LEU A 463 -8.65 0.34 15.27
N ARG A 464 -8.83 -0.99 15.21
CA ARG A 464 -8.94 -1.83 16.40
C ARG A 464 -7.66 -1.79 17.24
N PHE A 465 -6.48 -1.72 16.61
CA PHE A 465 -5.21 -1.60 17.32
C PHE A 465 -5.09 -0.37 18.22
N LEU A 466 -5.86 0.69 17.95
CA LEU A 466 -5.88 1.89 18.80
C LEU A 466 -6.48 1.63 20.18
N ASP A 467 -7.42 0.68 20.25
CA ASP A 467 -8.17 0.36 21.47
C ASP A 467 -8.71 -1.10 21.45
N PRO A 468 -7.82 -2.10 21.48
CA PRO A 468 -8.15 -3.49 21.16
C PRO A 468 -8.96 -4.19 22.24
N HIS A 469 -9.00 -3.64 23.46
CA HIS A 469 -9.71 -4.21 24.61
C HIS A 469 -11.08 -3.57 24.83
N ASN A 470 -11.52 -2.67 23.94
CA ASN A 470 -12.80 -1.98 24.08
C ASN A 470 -13.97 -2.94 23.86
N GLN A 471 -14.82 -3.09 24.88
CA GLN A 471 -15.99 -3.97 24.88
C GLN A 471 -17.30 -3.25 24.56
N LYS A 472 -17.27 -1.92 24.40
CA LYS A 472 -18.46 -1.08 24.14
C LYS A 472 -18.52 -0.53 22.73
N MET A 473 -17.37 -0.36 22.06
CA MET A 473 -17.25 0.15 20.70
C MET A 473 -16.12 -0.57 19.95
N PRO A 474 -16.11 -0.54 18.61
CA PRO A 474 -15.00 -1.08 17.81
C PRO A 474 -13.66 -0.43 18.19
N PHE A 475 -13.67 0.85 18.55
CA PHE A 475 -12.56 1.64 19.07
C PHE A 475 -13.12 2.94 19.67
N ASP A 476 -12.36 3.65 20.52
CA ASP A 476 -12.74 5.00 20.98
C ASP A 476 -12.47 6.07 19.90
N PRO A 477 -13.49 6.79 19.38
CA PRO A 477 -13.31 7.87 18.40
C PRO A 477 -12.36 8.98 18.86
N ARG A 478 -12.25 9.23 20.17
CA ARG A 478 -11.33 10.23 20.74
C ARG A 478 -9.87 9.80 20.64
N ILE A 479 -9.61 8.49 20.62
CA ILE A 479 -8.28 7.95 20.35
C ILE A 479 -8.01 8.05 18.84
N ALA A 480 -8.97 7.63 18.01
CA ALA A 480 -8.87 7.75 16.55
C ALA A 480 -8.59 9.20 16.10
N ASN A 481 -9.30 10.19 16.63
CA ASN A 481 -9.09 11.61 16.33
C ASN A 481 -7.68 12.12 16.61
N ARG A 482 -6.94 11.49 17.53
CA ARG A 482 -5.58 11.89 17.90
C ARG A 482 -4.49 11.06 17.21
N GLN A 483 -4.83 9.88 16.70
CA GLN A 483 -3.87 8.85 16.30
C GLN A 483 -4.00 8.40 14.85
N MET A 484 -5.13 8.72 14.19
CA MET A 484 -5.33 8.52 12.75
C MET A 484 -4.99 9.80 11.97
N PRO A 485 -4.55 9.67 10.72
CA PRO A 485 -4.37 8.43 9.95
C PRO A 485 -3.12 7.62 10.39
N VAL A 486 -3.04 6.36 9.94
CA VAL A 486 -1.79 5.59 10.04
C VAL A 486 -0.68 6.38 9.35
N SER A 487 0.36 6.74 10.09
CA SER A 487 1.43 7.61 9.59
C SER A 487 2.23 6.94 8.48
N VAL A 488 2.54 5.65 8.62
CA VAL A 488 3.22 4.85 7.60
C VAL A 488 2.67 3.44 7.56
N TYR A 489 2.12 3.04 6.41
CA TYR A 489 1.70 1.67 6.14
C TYR A 489 2.73 0.93 5.30
N VAL A 490 3.15 -0.26 5.72
CA VAL A 490 4.19 -1.06 5.04
C VAL A 490 3.58 -2.38 4.56
N GLY A 491 3.63 -2.63 3.26
CA GLY A 491 2.93 -3.78 2.69
C GLY A 491 3.20 -4.05 1.22
N GLY A 492 2.69 -5.18 0.73
CA GLY A 492 2.85 -5.61 -0.66
C GLY A 492 1.94 -4.84 -1.63
N VAL A 493 2.43 -4.53 -2.83
CA VAL A 493 1.64 -3.85 -3.89
C VAL A 493 0.54 -4.77 -4.44
N GLU A 494 0.69 -6.08 -4.31
CA GLU A 494 -0.31 -7.06 -4.72
C GLU A 494 -1.68 -6.87 -4.02
N HIS A 495 -1.71 -6.14 -2.91
CA HIS A 495 -2.92 -5.87 -2.14
C HIS A 495 -3.65 -4.59 -2.58
N ALA A 496 -3.29 -4.01 -3.73
CA ALA A 496 -3.86 -2.78 -4.27
C ALA A 496 -5.39 -2.81 -4.47
N LEU A 497 -5.94 -3.87 -5.06
CA LEU A 497 -7.36 -3.92 -5.44
C LEU A 497 -8.30 -4.45 -4.36
N MET A 498 -7.84 -5.38 -3.53
CA MET A 498 -8.67 -5.98 -2.48
C MET A 498 -8.49 -5.20 -1.18
N HIS A 499 -7.61 -5.67 -0.31
CA HIS A 499 -7.34 -5.09 1.00
C HIS A 499 -7.24 -3.55 1.00
N LEU A 500 -6.39 -2.93 0.16
CA LEU A 500 -6.20 -1.48 0.18
C LEU A 500 -7.44 -0.71 -0.31
N PHE A 501 -8.22 -1.27 -1.24
CA PHE A 501 -9.46 -0.65 -1.70
C PHE A 501 -10.55 -0.75 -0.63
N PHE A 502 -10.76 -1.94 -0.05
CA PHE A 502 -11.77 -2.15 0.99
C PHE A 502 -11.46 -1.39 2.27
N ALA A 503 -10.19 -1.29 2.66
CA ALA A 503 -9.77 -0.46 3.78
C ALA A 503 -10.11 1.02 3.55
N ARG A 504 -9.89 1.55 2.33
CA ARG A 504 -10.31 2.90 1.97
C ARG A 504 -11.82 3.04 1.99
N PHE A 505 -12.56 2.09 1.41
CA PHE A 505 -14.02 2.11 1.40
C PHE A 505 -14.61 2.17 2.82
N ILE A 506 -14.19 1.27 3.72
CA ILE A 506 -14.67 1.26 5.10
C ILE A 506 -14.25 2.52 5.85
N SER A 507 -13.03 3.02 5.63
CA SER A 507 -12.58 4.29 6.21
C SER A 507 -13.44 5.48 5.72
N HIS A 508 -13.74 5.58 4.43
CA HIS A 508 -14.65 6.60 3.89
C HIS A 508 -16.06 6.49 4.48
N PHE A 509 -16.56 5.27 4.68
CA PHE A 509 -17.85 5.04 5.34
C PHE A 509 -17.83 5.50 6.81
N LEU A 510 -16.86 5.02 7.61
CA LEU A 510 -16.73 5.36 9.03
C LEU A 510 -16.49 6.87 9.25
N HIS A 511 -15.78 7.51 8.32
CA HIS A 511 -15.62 8.97 8.32
C HIS A 511 -16.95 9.68 8.03
N GLY A 512 -17.71 9.18 7.04
CA GLY A 512 -19.03 9.73 6.68
C GLY A 512 -20.05 9.70 7.82
N ILE A 513 -19.93 8.74 8.74
CA ILE A 513 -20.77 8.65 9.96
C ILE A 513 -20.09 9.26 11.21
N GLY A 514 -18.96 9.94 11.05
CA GLY A 514 -18.32 10.74 12.11
C GLY A 514 -17.49 9.97 13.14
N LEU A 515 -17.11 8.72 12.88
CA LEU A 515 -16.33 7.90 13.83
C LEU A 515 -14.82 8.11 13.76
N ILE A 516 -14.31 8.61 12.63
CA ILE A 516 -12.88 8.86 12.42
C ILE A 516 -12.63 10.23 11.78
N PRO A 517 -11.47 10.86 12.02
CA PRO A 517 -11.23 12.26 11.60
C PRO A 517 -11.00 12.42 10.10
N CYS A 518 -10.60 11.37 9.40
CA CYS A 518 -10.16 11.42 8.02
C CYS A 518 -10.68 10.22 7.20
N ALA A 519 -11.00 10.47 5.93
CA ALA A 519 -11.50 9.44 5.02
C ALA A 519 -10.42 8.44 4.58
N GLU A 520 -9.19 8.90 4.34
CA GLU A 520 -8.09 8.03 3.93
C GLU A 520 -7.37 7.44 5.16
N PRO A 521 -7.26 6.10 5.29
CA PRO A 521 -6.75 5.48 6.51
C PRO A 521 -5.23 5.53 6.65
N PHE A 522 -4.51 5.71 5.54
CA PHE A 522 -3.05 5.57 5.45
C PHE A 522 -2.44 6.82 4.83
N ALA A 523 -1.73 7.63 5.62
CA ALA A 523 -1.08 8.85 5.12
C ALA A 523 0.04 8.54 4.13
N ARG A 524 0.81 7.48 4.40
CA ARG A 524 1.97 7.06 3.58
C ARG A 524 1.94 5.55 3.37
N PHE A 525 2.46 5.11 2.25
CA PHE A 525 2.63 3.71 1.93
C PHE A 525 4.07 3.40 1.53
N ILE A 526 4.61 2.30 2.02
CA ILE A 526 5.87 1.74 1.52
C ILE A 526 5.51 0.49 0.72
N PRO A 527 5.41 0.61 -0.62
CA PRO A 527 5.17 -0.53 -1.48
C PRO A 527 6.38 -1.46 -1.42
N LEU A 528 6.16 -2.72 -1.05
CA LEU A 528 7.21 -3.72 -0.97
C LEU A 528 7.27 -4.56 -2.24
N GLY A 529 8.50 -4.71 -2.75
CA GLY A 529 8.80 -5.72 -3.75
C GLY A 529 8.79 -7.11 -3.12
N VAL A 530 8.32 -8.10 -3.89
CA VAL A 530 8.27 -9.49 -3.44
C VAL A 530 9.66 -10.04 -3.14
N VAL A 531 9.79 -10.83 -2.07
CA VAL A 531 10.98 -11.65 -1.84
C VAL A 531 10.76 -12.98 -2.55
N ARG A 532 11.69 -13.30 -3.45
CA ARG A 532 11.66 -14.50 -4.29
C ARG A 532 12.72 -15.48 -3.84
N SER A 533 12.45 -16.76 -4.05
CA SER A 533 13.38 -17.86 -3.85
C SER A 533 13.25 -18.85 -5.00
N ARG A 534 14.24 -19.72 -5.14
CA ARG A 534 14.21 -20.78 -6.15
C ARG A 534 13.11 -21.78 -5.83
N SER A 535 12.18 -21.93 -6.75
CA SER A 535 11.20 -23.02 -6.79
C SER A 535 11.68 -24.11 -7.77
N PHE A 536 11.23 -25.33 -7.51
CA PHE A 536 11.55 -26.50 -8.32
C PHE A 536 10.24 -27.13 -8.78
N GLN A 537 9.97 -27.06 -10.08
CA GLN A 537 8.70 -27.52 -10.66
C GLN A 537 8.95 -28.63 -11.68
N LEU A 538 8.36 -29.78 -11.46
CA LEU A 538 8.43 -30.93 -12.36
C LEU A 538 7.88 -30.58 -13.76
N VAL A 539 8.60 -30.96 -14.82
CA VAL A 539 8.31 -30.53 -16.20
C VAL A 539 6.99 -31.09 -16.73
N ASN A 540 6.69 -32.36 -16.43
CA ASN A 540 5.52 -33.06 -16.96
C ASN A 540 4.31 -32.83 -16.08
N SER A 541 4.47 -32.95 -14.76
CA SER A 541 3.33 -32.83 -13.82
C SER A 541 3.02 -31.40 -13.39
N GLY A 542 3.96 -30.46 -13.54
CA GLY A 542 3.81 -29.11 -13.00
C GLY A 542 3.84 -29.03 -11.47
N LYS A 543 4.09 -30.16 -10.79
CA LYS A 543 4.12 -30.24 -9.33
C LYS A 543 5.38 -29.58 -8.77
N TYR A 544 5.23 -28.78 -7.72
CA TYR A 544 6.36 -28.24 -6.98
C TYR A 544 6.96 -29.30 -6.04
N VAL A 545 8.29 -29.34 -5.97
CA VAL A 545 9.04 -30.28 -5.14
C VAL A 545 10.04 -29.54 -4.23
N PRO A 546 10.35 -30.09 -3.04
CA PRO A 546 11.37 -29.55 -2.15
C PRO A 546 12.76 -29.41 -2.77
N ALA A 547 13.51 -28.40 -2.33
CA ALA A 547 14.88 -28.14 -2.81
C ALA A 547 15.87 -29.28 -2.50
N ASN A 548 15.66 -30.04 -1.43
CA ASN A 548 16.52 -31.18 -1.05
C ASN A 548 16.29 -32.44 -1.91
N GLU A 549 15.18 -32.50 -2.64
CA GLU A 549 14.81 -33.63 -3.52
C GLU A 549 15.34 -33.47 -4.95
N VAL A 550 15.95 -32.33 -5.29
CA VAL A 550 16.58 -32.12 -6.59
C VAL A 550 18.11 -32.29 -6.53
N GLU A 551 18.69 -32.77 -7.62
CA GLU A 551 20.13 -32.98 -7.78
C GLU A 551 20.73 -32.02 -8.82
N GLY A 552 21.86 -31.39 -8.48
CA GLY A 552 22.63 -30.48 -9.33
C GLY A 552 22.83 -29.09 -8.72
N ASP A 553 23.53 -28.20 -9.45
CA ASP A 553 23.80 -26.83 -9.00
C ASP A 553 22.63 -25.89 -9.37
N PRO A 554 21.86 -25.37 -8.40
CA PRO A 554 20.71 -24.52 -8.65
C PRO A 554 21.08 -23.09 -9.07
N ARG A 555 22.38 -22.74 -9.12
CA ARG A 555 22.83 -21.38 -9.46
C ARG A 555 22.72 -21.03 -10.94
N SER A 556 22.55 -22.00 -11.83
CA SER A 556 22.34 -21.76 -13.26
C SER A 556 20.84 -21.57 -13.56
N PRO A 557 20.38 -20.36 -13.93
CA PRO A 557 19.00 -20.17 -14.41
C PRO A 557 18.75 -21.07 -15.63
N ASP A 558 17.52 -21.56 -15.79
CA ASP A 558 17.06 -22.33 -16.95
C ASP A 558 17.67 -23.73 -17.16
N LYS A 559 18.43 -24.26 -16.19
CA LYS A 559 18.78 -25.68 -16.17
C LYS A 559 17.65 -26.52 -15.59
N LEU A 560 17.41 -27.66 -16.23
CA LEU A 560 16.61 -28.74 -15.67
C LEU A 560 17.47 -29.51 -14.66
N LEU A 561 16.97 -29.69 -13.44
CA LEU A 561 17.58 -30.52 -12.40
C LEU A 561 16.82 -31.83 -12.27
N MET A 562 17.49 -32.91 -11.90
CA MET A 562 16.81 -34.20 -11.73
C MET A 562 16.15 -34.28 -10.35
N HIS A 563 14.87 -34.62 -10.29
CA HIS A 563 14.16 -34.93 -9.07
C HIS A 563 14.49 -36.37 -8.65
N LYS A 564 15.25 -36.54 -7.56
CA LYS A 564 15.80 -37.83 -7.13
C LYS A 564 14.73 -38.92 -6.97
N PRO A 565 13.56 -38.67 -6.36
CA PRO A 565 12.55 -39.71 -6.15
C PRO A 565 11.91 -40.25 -7.43
N THR A 566 11.74 -39.42 -8.46
CA THR A 566 11.01 -39.83 -9.68
C THR A 566 11.87 -39.93 -10.92
N GLY A 567 13.11 -39.43 -10.90
CA GLY A 567 13.96 -39.26 -12.08
C GLY A 567 13.45 -38.19 -13.06
N GLU A 568 12.35 -37.50 -12.75
CA GLU A 568 11.77 -36.47 -13.61
C GLU A 568 12.60 -35.18 -13.55
N MET A 569 12.66 -34.46 -14.66
CA MET A 569 13.31 -33.17 -14.71
C MET A 569 12.45 -32.08 -14.05
N ALA A 570 13.08 -31.22 -13.25
CA ALA A 570 12.50 -30.07 -12.58
C ALA A 570 13.09 -28.77 -13.13
N ARG A 571 12.22 -27.80 -13.48
CA ARG A 571 12.61 -26.43 -13.83
C ARG A 571 12.90 -25.63 -12.57
N VAL A 572 14.00 -24.88 -12.58
CA VAL A 572 14.37 -23.93 -11.52
C VAL A 572 13.93 -22.52 -11.91
N ARG A 573 13.14 -21.85 -11.06
CA ARG A 573 12.70 -20.46 -11.29
C ARG A 573 12.79 -19.64 -10.02
N PHE A 574 13.07 -18.34 -10.14
CA PHE A 574 12.87 -17.40 -9.03
C PHE A 574 11.41 -16.98 -8.97
N GLU A 575 10.72 -17.38 -7.92
CA GLU A 575 9.31 -17.09 -7.72
C GLU A 575 9.07 -16.54 -6.31
N LYS A 576 7.96 -15.80 -6.11
CA LYS A 576 7.53 -15.33 -4.78
C LYS A 576 7.55 -16.50 -3.80
N MET A 577 8.14 -16.28 -2.62
CA MET A 577 8.13 -17.27 -1.55
C MET A 577 6.69 -17.59 -1.15
N SER A 578 6.33 -18.87 -1.15
CA SER A 578 5.01 -19.33 -0.73
C SER A 578 5.05 -20.79 -0.31
N LYS A 579 4.08 -21.19 0.52
CA LYS A 579 3.97 -22.57 1.01
C LYS A 579 3.67 -23.55 -0.11
N SER A 580 2.82 -23.17 -1.08
CA SER A 580 2.45 -24.02 -2.22
C SER A 580 3.62 -24.32 -3.17
N LYS A 581 4.62 -23.43 -3.22
CA LYS A 581 5.81 -23.58 -4.08
C LYS A 581 7.00 -24.24 -3.37
N LEU A 582 6.87 -24.55 -2.07
CA LEU A 582 7.90 -25.18 -1.24
C LEU A 582 9.26 -24.45 -1.30
N ASN A 583 9.24 -23.13 -1.48
CA ASN A 583 10.44 -22.29 -1.67
C ASN A 583 10.63 -21.24 -0.55
N GLY A 584 9.82 -21.30 0.51
CA GLY A 584 9.94 -20.43 1.67
C GLY A 584 11.22 -20.71 2.45
N VAL A 585 11.97 -19.65 2.78
CA VAL A 585 13.15 -19.73 3.64
C VAL A 585 12.75 -19.30 5.05
N ASP A 586 12.93 -20.17 6.05
CA ASP A 586 12.61 -19.89 7.46
C ASP A 586 13.59 -18.82 8.00
N PRO A 587 13.09 -17.69 8.54
CA PRO A 587 13.92 -16.67 9.17
C PRO A 587 14.82 -17.21 10.28
N LEU A 588 14.34 -18.18 11.07
CA LEU A 588 15.07 -18.68 12.23
C LEU A 588 16.33 -19.45 11.83
N GLU A 589 16.31 -20.19 10.73
CA GLU A 589 17.51 -20.86 10.20
C GLU A 589 18.64 -19.86 9.91
N LEU A 590 18.28 -18.69 9.39
CA LEU A 590 19.24 -17.64 9.09
C LEU A 590 19.71 -16.92 10.35
N ILE A 591 18.81 -16.69 11.29
CA ILE A 591 19.14 -16.08 12.59
C ILE A 591 20.09 -16.97 13.38
N GLU A 592 19.85 -18.28 13.43
CA GLU A 592 20.73 -19.24 14.11
C GLU A 592 22.11 -19.28 13.45
N LYS A 593 22.15 -19.27 12.11
CA LYS A 593 23.40 -19.38 11.35
C LYS A 593 24.23 -18.09 11.31
N TYR A 594 23.58 -16.93 11.22
CA TYR A 594 24.22 -15.65 10.91
C TYR A 594 24.02 -14.57 11.98
N GLY A 595 23.10 -14.79 12.93
CA GLY A 595 22.68 -13.79 13.91
C GLY A 595 21.54 -12.89 13.40
N LYS A 596 20.81 -12.27 14.35
CA LYS A 596 19.67 -11.39 14.07
C LYS A 596 20.07 -10.19 13.22
N ASP A 597 21.10 -9.47 13.64
CA ASP A 597 21.54 -8.24 12.97
C ASP A 597 22.00 -8.46 11.54
N LEU A 598 22.80 -9.50 11.28
CA LEU A 598 23.28 -9.75 9.91
C LEU A 598 22.12 -10.11 8.98
N THR A 599 21.15 -10.89 9.47
CA THR A 599 19.92 -11.24 8.73
C THR A 599 19.08 -9.99 8.42
N ARG A 600 18.90 -9.10 9.40
CA ARG A 600 18.20 -7.81 9.24
C ARG A 600 18.91 -6.89 8.26
N LEU A 601 20.21 -6.71 8.40
CA LEU A 601 21.04 -5.87 7.53
C LEU A 601 20.94 -6.34 6.09
N GLN A 602 21.02 -7.65 5.85
CA GLN A 602 20.90 -8.19 4.51
C GLN A 602 19.53 -7.85 3.90
N LEU A 603 18.42 -8.06 4.64
CA LEU A 603 17.08 -7.69 4.17
C LEU A 603 16.94 -6.20 3.82
N LEU A 604 17.55 -5.33 4.62
CA LEU A 604 17.50 -3.88 4.41
C LEU A 604 18.45 -3.41 3.30
N PHE A 605 19.53 -4.14 3.00
CA PHE A 605 20.57 -3.75 2.05
C PHE A 605 20.32 -4.23 0.62
N GLU A 606 19.85 -5.47 0.44
CA GLU A 606 19.83 -6.17 -0.86
C GLU A 606 19.06 -5.42 -1.95
N ALA A 607 17.98 -4.73 -1.59
CA ALA A 607 17.23 -3.92 -2.54
C ALA A 607 16.47 -2.77 -1.86
N ARG A 608 16.18 -1.72 -2.65
CA ARG A 608 15.20 -0.68 -2.27
C ARG A 608 13.87 -1.34 -1.89
N PRO A 609 13.08 -0.78 -0.95
CA PRO A 609 11.84 -1.41 -0.48
C PRO A 609 10.90 -1.87 -1.61
N ASN A 610 10.73 -1.05 -2.65
CA ASN A 610 9.84 -1.31 -3.78
C ASN A 610 10.37 -2.27 -4.85
N MET A 611 11.63 -2.73 -4.74
CA MET A 611 12.25 -3.65 -5.69
C MET A 611 12.17 -5.09 -5.17
N PRO A 612 11.97 -6.09 -6.03
CA PRO A 612 12.02 -7.49 -5.60
C PRO A 612 13.43 -7.86 -5.12
N ILE A 613 13.51 -8.87 -4.24
CA ILE A 613 14.78 -9.47 -3.82
C ILE A 613 14.79 -10.92 -4.30
N ASP A 614 15.80 -11.29 -5.07
CA ASP A 614 16.12 -12.70 -5.32
C ASP A 614 16.97 -13.22 -4.18
N TRP A 615 16.31 -13.87 -3.22
CA TRP A 615 16.97 -14.29 -2.01
C TRP A 615 18.00 -15.39 -2.31
N PRO A 616 19.28 -15.19 -1.96
CA PRO A 616 20.38 -16.02 -2.44
C PRO A 616 20.55 -17.36 -1.68
N TYR A 617 19.51 -17.89 -1.04
CA TYR A 617 19.61 -19.10 -0.21
C TYR A 617 19.96 -20.37 -1.00
N PRO A 618 20.76 -21.31 -0.44
CA PRO A 618 21.41 -21.30 0.89
C PRO A 618 22.78 -20.60 0.94
N TYR A 619 23.19 -19.93 -0.14
CA TYR A 619 24.55 -19.41 -0.29
C TYR A 619 24.62 -17.92 0.13
N PRO A 620 25.56 -17.52 1.01
CA PRO A 620 25.69 -16.12 1.39
C PRO A 620 26.12 -15.27 0.18
N THR A 621 25.49 -14.11 -0.01
CA THR A 621 25.92 -13.15 -1.03
C THR A 621 27.28 -12.54 -0.70
N PHE A 622 27.94 -12.01 -1.72
CA PHE A 622 29.07 -11.09 -1.53
C PHE A 622 28.64 -9.90 -0.63
N GLN A 623 27.41 -9.40 -0.81
CA GLN A 623 26.86 -8.35 0.06
C GLN A 623 26.80 -8.79 1.53
N ALA A 624 26.29 -9.99 1.84
CA ALA A 624 26.25 -10.49 3.22
C ALA A 624 27.64 -10.55 3.87
N LYS A 625 28.68 -10.95 3.12
CA LYS A 625 30.07 -10.92 3.60
C LYS A 625 30.56 -9.50 3.89
N SER A 626 30.21 -8.53 3.05
CA SER A 626 30.58 -7.12 3.26
C SER A 626 29.90 -6.50 4.49
N LEU A 627 28.64 -6.85 4.73
CA LEU A 627 27.88 -6.42 5.92
C LEU A 627 28.45 -7.02 7.19
N LYS A 628 28.83 -8.30 7.16
CA LYS A 628 29.52 -8.95 8.28
C LYS A 628 30.84 -8.25 8.62
N ARG A 629 31.66 -7.92 7.61
CA ARG A 629 32.91 -7.17 7.81
C ARG A 629 32.67 -5.77 8.38
N TRP A 630 31.59 -5.10 7.96
CA TRP A 630 31.23 -3.81 8.55
C TRP A 630 30.79 -3.95 10.02
N LEU A 631 30.02 -4.99 10.36
CA LEU A 631 29.67 -5.27 11.76
C LEU A 631 30.92 -5.53 12.62
N GLU A 632 31.88 -6.29 12.10
CA GLU A 632 33.17 -6.53 12.76
C GLU A 632 33.95 -5.22 12.93
N LEU A 633 34.07 -4.41 11.87
CA LEU A 633 34.70 -3.09 11.90
C LEU A 633 34.07 -2.17 12.95
N PHE A 634 32.73 -2.11 12.97
CA PHE A 634 31.97 -1.29 13.92
C PHE A 634 32.28 -1.68 15.36
N LYS A 635 32.31 -2.99 15.68
CA LYS A 635 32.67 -3.48 17.02
C LYS A 635 34.11 -3.14 17.37
N THR A 636 35.07 -3.45 16.49
CA THR A 636 36.48 -3.17 16.74
C THR A 636 36.77 -1.68 16.89
N PHE A 637 36.00 -0.82 16.21
CA PHE A 637 36.13 0.62 16.32
C PHE A 637 35.77 1.10 17.73
N VAL A 638 34.60 0.70 18.23
CA VAL A 638 34.14 1.07 19.57
C VAL A 638 35.05 0.48 20.65
N ASP A 639 35.43 -0.79 20.53
CA ASP A 639 36.37 -1.46 21.43
C ASP A 639 37.71 -0.70 21.50
N GLY A 640 38.28 -0.37 20.35
CA GLY A 640 39.54 0.37 20.25
C GLY A 640 39.46 1.74 20.91
N TYR A 641 38.35 2.46 20.69
CA TYR A 641 38.10 3.76 21.33
C TYR A 641 37.98 3.64 22.85
N VAL A 642 37.18 2.70 23.35
CA VAL A 642 36.95 2.50 24.80
C VAL A 642 38.26 2.09 25.49
N ASN A 643 39.03 1.17 24.89
CA ASN A 643 40.32 0.73 25.45
C ASN A 643 41.32 1.88 25.61
N LYS A 644 41.32 2.84 24.67
CA LYS A 644 42.15 4.04 24.74
C LYS A 644 41.66 5.05 25.78
N ARG A 645 40.44 4.91 26.30
CA ARG A 645 39.79 5.89 27.17
C ARG A 645 39.57 5.44 28.61
N ILE A 646 39.36 4.15 28.85
CA ILE A 646 38.83 3.67 30.14
C ILE A 646 39.75 3.97 31.33
N ASN A 647 41.07 4.03 31.11
CA ASN A 647 42.08 4.28 32.16
C ASN A 647 42.70 5.69 32.10
N VAL A 648 42.19 6.59 31.26
CA VAL A 648 42.77 7.93 31.07
C VAL A 648 42.08 8.96 31.96
N ASN A 649 42.86 9.67 32.77
CA ASN A 649 42.36 10.80 33.54
C ASN A 649 42.34 12.06 32.65
N ILE A 650 41.16 12.48 32.21
CA ILE A 650 40.95 13.61 31.29
C ILE A 650 41.11 14.97 32.02
N SER A 651 41.31 14.97 33.34
CA SER A 651 41.45 16.17 34.15
C SER A 651 42.77 16.89 33.81
N GLY A 652 42.72 17.89 32.93
CA GLY A 652 43.87 18.68 32.50
C GLY A 652 44.32 18.47 31.05
N THR A 653 43.62 17.64 30.26
CA THR A 653 43.91 17.47 28.83
C THR A 653 43.51 18.72 28.03
N THR A 654 44.46 19.32 27.30
CA THR A 654 44.16 20.42 26.37
C THR A 654 43.36 19.89 25.19
N LEU A 655 42.12 20.38 25.05
CA LEU A 655 41.27 20.03 23.92
C LEU A 655 41.70 20.82 22.66
N PRO A 656 41.59 20.23 21.46
CA PRO A 656 41.76 20.96 20.21
C PRO A 656 40.81 22.15 20.11
N ILE A 657 41.24 23.20 19.42
CA ILE A 657 40.35 24.31 19.06
C ILE A 657 39.38 23.87 17.95
N ASP A 658 38.19 24.44 17.91
CA ASP A 658 37.13 24.07 16.95
C ASP A 658 37.54 24.26 15.46
N SER A 659 38.52 25.13 15.19
CA SER A 659 39.08 25.33 13.85
C SER A 659 40.20 24.36 13.49
N ASP A 660 40.50 23.37 14.33
CA ASP A 660 41.45 22.30 13.99
C ASP A 660 40.95 21.54 12.75
N LYS A 661 41.88 21.17 11.86
CA LYS A 661 41.54 20.49 10.61
C LYS A 661 40.87 19.13 10.86
N THR A 662 41.30 18.43 11.92
CA THR A 662 40.76 17.11 12.28
C THR A 662 39.35 17.22 12.86
N GLU A 663 39.12 18.19 13.76
CA GLU A 663 37.78 18.46 14.31
C GLU A 663 36.82 18.92 13.21
N THR A 664 37.27 19.81 12.31
CA THR A 664 36.48 20.25 11.17
C THR A 664 36.10 19.08 10.26
N PHE A 665 37.05 18.18 9.97
CA PHE A 665 36.77 16.96 9.21
C PHE A 665 35.68 16.11 9.86
N PHE A 666 35.77 15.83 11.18
CA PHE A 666 34.76 15.02 11.86
C PHE A 666 33.39 15.69 11.89
N ARG A 667 33.34 17.00 12.13
CA ARG A 667 32.10 17.78 12.08
C ARG A 667 31.44 17.75 10.70
N ASP A 668 32.21 17.91 9.62
CA ASP A 668 31.70 17.86 8.26
C ASP A 668 31.17 16.47 7.90
N ILE A 669 31.92 15.42 8.27
CA ILE A 669 31.49 14.02 8.10
C ILE A 669 30.21 13.74 8.90
N TYR A 670 30.13 14.21 10.14
CA TYR A 670 28.95 14.08 10.98
C TYR A 670 27.72 14.68 10.29
N ASN A 671 27.75 15.98 9.97
CA ASN A 671 26.58 16.68 9.45
C ASN A 671 26.15 16.12 8.10
N LYS A 672 27.11 15.86 7.20
CA LYS A 672 26.86 15.23 5.89
C LYS A 672 26.12 13.90 6.02
N HIS A 673 26.61 13.00 6.87
CA HIS A 673 26.06 11.64 6.95
C HIS A 673 24.78 11.58 7.78
N VAL A 674 24.67 12.32 8.88
CA VAL A 674 23.45 12.42 9.68
C VAL A 674 22.30 13.01 8.85
N LYS A 675 22.56 14.08 8.08
CA LYS A 675 21.57 14.70 7.17
C LYS A 675 21.13 13.72 6.09
N ALA A 676 22.09 13.05 5.45
CA ALA A 676 21.80 12.07 4.41
C ALA A 676 20.97 10.89 4.94
N ILE A 677 21.33 10.31 6.10
CA ILE A 677 20.59 9.20 6.70
C ILE A 677 19.16 9.66 7.06
N GLY A 678 19.01 10.84 7.69
CA GLY A 678 17.70 11.42 7.98
C GLY A 678 16.82 11.57 6.74
N MET A 679 17.36 12.14 5.66
CA MET A 679 16.67 12.26 4.37
C MET A 679 16.25 10.90 3.80
N TYR A 680 17.10 9.88 3.88
CA TYR A 680 16.77 8.55 3.38
C TYR A 680 15.79 7.78 4.26
N MET A 681 15.69 8.07 5.56
CA MET A 681 14.74 7.42 6.46
C MET A 681 13.36 8.09 6.41
N GLU A 682 13.31 9.42 6.47
CA GLU A 682 12.07 10.19 6.66
C GLU A 682 11.41 10.57 5.34
N VAL A 683 12.21 11.03 4.35
CA VAL A 683 11.69 11.56 3.08
C VAL A 683 11.64 10.48 2.01
N LEU A 684 12.80 9.89 1.69
CA LEU A 684 12.93 8.98 0.56
C LEU A 684 12.60 7.53 0.92
N ARG A 685 12.63 7.18 2.22
CA ARG A 685 12.38 5.84 2.79
C ARG A 685 13.24 4.73 2.18
N TYR A 686 14.44 5.08 1.71
CA TYR A 686 15.43 4.16 1.15
C TYR A 686 16.37 3.65 2.23
N HIS A 687 15.88 2.69 3.00
CA HIS A 687 16.60 2.06 4.09
C HIS A 687 17.96 1.49 3.66
N ASN A 688 18.02 0.91 2.46
CA ASN A 688 19.27 0.41 1.87
C ASN A 688 20.31 1.54 1.71
N THR A 689 19.89 2.70 1.21
CA THR A 689 20.80 3.84 1.01
C THR A 689 21.14 4.52 2.32
N ALA A 690 20.21 4.61 3.27
CA ALA A 690 20.48 5.06 4.63
C ALA A 690 21.57 4.20 5.30
N LEU A 691 21.47 2.87 5.19
CA LEU A 691 22.47 1.94 5.70
C LEU A 691 23.83 2.12 5.02
N ILE A 692 23.87 2.31 3.69
CA ILE A 692 25.12 2.61 2.97
C ILE A 692 25.79 3.87 3.55
N ARG A 693 25.01 4.94 3.81
CA ARG A 693 25.56 6.18 4.37
C ARG A 693 26.08 6.02 5.80
N LEU A 694 25.48 5.15 6.60
CA LEU A 694 26.01 4.79 7.91
C LEU A 694 27.32 4.00 7.80
N ILE A 695 27.41 3.05 6.86
CA ILE A 695 28.62 2.27 6.58
C ILE A 695 29.76 3.20 6.14
N ASP A 696 29.47 4.14 5.23
CA ASP A 696 30.43 5.13 4.75
C ASP A 696 30.95 6.02 5.88
N MET A 697 30.04 6.52 6.73
CA MET A 697 30.41 7.31 7.91
C MET A 697 31.31 6.52 8.86
N THR A 698 30.95 5.27 9.15
CA THR A 698 31.74 4.37 10.02
C THR A 698 33.16 4.22 9.49
N LYS A 699 33.31 3.93 8.18
CA LYS A 699 34.61 3.73 7.54
C LYS A 699 35.45 5.01 7.52
N ALA A 700 34.85 6.15 7.20
CA ALA A 700 35.54 7.43 7.14
C ALA A 700 36.11 7.83 8.51
N VAL A 701 35.28 7.76 9.56
CA VAL A 701 35.69 8.12 10.92
C VAL A 701 36.72 7.11 11.46
N HIS A 702 36.49 5.81 11.27
CA HIS A 702 37.42 4.78 11.70
C HIS A 702 38.80 4.90 11.04
N LYS A 703 38.86 5.30 9.76
CA LYS A 703 40.13 5.48 9.03
C LYS A 703 41.02 6.51 9.72
N GLU A 704 40.47 7.68 10.05
CA GLU A 704 41.23 8.73 10.75
C GLU A 704 41.61 8.31 12.18
N PHE A 705 40.68 7.67 12.91
CA PHE A 705 40.99 7.12 14.24
C PHE A 705 42.09 6.05 14.20
N SER A 706 42.09 5.17 13.19
CA SER A 706 43.11 4.12 13.05
C SER A 706 44.48 4.70 12.72
N ALA A 707 44.52 5.81 11.99
CA ALA A 707 45.76 6.52 11.67
C ALA A 707 46.33 7.24 12.90
N ASN A 708 45.46 7.75 13.79
CA ASN A 708 45.86 8.39 15.03
C ASN A 708 44.95 7.99 16.22
N PRO A 709 45.22 6.85 16.89
CA PRO A 709 44.37 6.34 17.97
C PRO A 709 44.32 7.22 19.22
N ASP A 710 45.28 8.13 19.39
CA ASP A 710 45.32 9.00 20.57
C ASP A 710 44.28 10.13 20.49
N LEU A 711 43.68 10.35 19.30
CA LEU A 711 42.50 11.20 19.12
C LEU A 711 41.35 10.81 20.04
N ALA A 712 41.25 9.53 20.45
CA ALA A 712 40.21 9.10 21.41
C ALA A 712 40.27 9.87 22.74
N GLN A 713 41.44 10.37 23.13
CA GLN A 713 41.67 11.08 24.39
C GLN A 713 41.48 12.60 24.29
N THR A 714 41.48 13.16 23.08
CA THR A 714 41.54 14.61 22.87
C THR A 714 40.40 15.15 22.02
N SER A 715 39.83 14.37 21.09
CA SER A 715 38.90 14.85 20.05
C SER A 715 37.43 14.77 20.47
N PRO A 716 36.74 15.91 20.70
CA PRO A 716 35.30 15.94 20.97
C PRO A 716 34.45 15.54 19.76
N GLU A 717 34.83 15.89 18.53
CA GLU A 717 34.02 15.57 17.35
C GLU A 717 34.17 14.10 16.92
N LEU A 718 35.32 13.45 17.17
CA LEU A 718 35.45 12.00 17.05
C LEU A 718 34.48 11.28 18.00
N GLU A 719 34.43 11.70 19.27
CA GLU A 719 33.50 11.14 20.26
C GLU A 719 32.04 11.30 19.80
N ARG A 720 31.68 12.50 19.34
CA ARG A 720 30.36 12.78 18.78
C ARG A 720 30.03 11.88 17.59
N CYS A 721 30.96 11.68 16.66
CA CYS A 721 30.77 10.78 15.52
C CYS A 721 30.54 9.34 15.95
N LEU A 722 31.39 8.82 16.85
CA LEU A 722 31.30 7.44 17.32
C LEU A 722 29.96 7.16 18.01
N PHE A 723 29.55 8.03 18.93
CA PHE A 723 28.28 7.91 19.63
C PHE A 723 27.10 7.97 18.65
N ALA A 724 27.14 8.90 17.67
CA ALA A 724 26.09 8.98 16.66
C ALA A 724 26.05 7.72 15.77
N ILE A 725 27.19 7.14 15.40
CA ILE A 725 27.24 5.86 14.67
C ILE A 725 26.58 4.77 15.50
N VAL A 726 26.87 4.64 16.80
CA VAL A 726 26.25 3.64 17.69
C VAL A 726 24.74 3.86 17.80
N VAL A 727 24.30 5.10 18.04
CA VAL A 727 22.88 5.46 18.13
C VAL A 727 22.13 5.17 16.83
N MET A 728 22.67 5.58 15.68
CA MET A 728 22.03 5.31 14.38
C MET A 728 22.07 3.83 14.01
N SER A 729 23.10 3.08 14.42
CA SER A 729 23.21 1.65 14.14
C SER A 729 22.07 0.84 14.74
N GLN A 730 21.45 1.30 15.83
CA GLN A 730 20.39 0.56 16.50
C GLN A 730 19.12 0.34 15.64
N ILE A 731 18.88 1.18 14.63
CA ILE A 731 17.71 1.01 13.75
C ILE A 731 17.94 -0.12 12.73
N PHE A 732 19.20 -0.45 12.44
CA PHE A 732 19.60 -1.47 11.47
C PHE A 732 20.05 -2.77 12.15
N ALA A 733 20.93 -2.66 13.15
CA ALA A 733 21.57 -3.72 13.91
C ALA A 733 21.42 -3.47 15.43
N PRO A 734 20.21 -3.61 15.98
CA PRO A 734 19.91 -3.26 17.37
C PRO A 734 20.76 -4.02 18.40
N ASP A 735 21.06 -5.30 18.19
CA ASP A 735 21.74 -6.10 19.20
C ASP A 735 23.22 -5.69 19.31
N ALA A 736 23.90 -5.56 18.18
CA ALA A 736 25.28 -5.07 18.10
C ALA A 736 25.39 -3.65 18.64
N ALA A 737 24.44 -2.77 18.29
CA ALA A 737 24.45 -1.39 18.79
C ALA A 737 24.30 -1.34 20.32
N ASN A 738 23.40 -2.14 20.91
CA ASN A 738 23.25 -2.22 22.38
C ASN A 738 24.53 -2.73 23.05
N GLN A 739 25.14 -3.79 22.53
CA GLN A 739 26.43 -4.29 23.05
C GLN A 739 27.53 -3.22 23.02
N GLN A 740 27.61 -2.46 21.92
CA GLN A 740 28.60 -1.37 21.81
C GLN A 740 28.26 -0.19 22.73
N TRP A 741 26.97 0.10 22.95
CA TRP A 741 26.54 1.11 23.91
C TRP A 741 26.97 0.76 25.34
N GLU A 742 26.77 -0.48 25.78
CA GLU A 742 27.19 -0.95 27.10
C GLU A 742 28.69 -0.76 27.35
N LEU A 743 29.53 -0.84 26.32
CA LEU A 743 30.95 -0.53 26.42
C LEU A 743 31.20 0.96 26.58
N LEU A 744 30.50 1.81 25.81
CA LEU A 744 30.57 3.26 25.95
C LEU A 744 30.10 3.74 27.34
N GLN A 745 29.13 3.06 27.97
CA GLN A 745 28.66 3.37 29.32
C GLN A 745 29.75 3.21 30.40
N LYS A 746 30.82 2.47 30.12
CA LYS A 746 31.96 2.30 31.04
C LYS A 746 32.93 3.48 31.01
N LEU A 747 32.77 4.41 30.08
CA LEU A 747 33.62 5.60 30.00
C LEU A 747 33.42 6.47 31.26
N PRO A 748 34.50 6.97 31.88
CA PRO A 748 34.38 7.70 33.13
C PRO A 748 33.66 9.04 32.95
N LYS A 749 33.93 9.74 31.83
CA LYS A 749 33.35 11.04 31.45
C LYS A 749 33.37 11.20 29.93
N LEU A 750 32.45 11.99 29.41
CA LEU A 750 32.44 12.47 28.03
C LEU A 750 33.44 13.64 27.86
N ILE A 751 34.12 13.69 26.71
CA ILE A 751 34.90 14.84 26.28
C ILE A 751 33.97 15.91 25.72
N ASN A 752 33.06 15.51 24.84
CA ASN A 752 32.13 16.40 24.18
C ASN A 752 30.92 16.66 25.07
N LYS A 753 30.95 17.80 25.78
CA LYS A 753 29.87 18.22 26.69
C LYS A 753 28.72 18.93 25.98
N SER A 754 28.86 19.30 24.71
CA SER A 754 27.80 20.01 23.97
C SER A 754 26.73 19.05 23.44
N VAL A 755 27.00 17.75 23.39
CA VAL A 755 26.06 16.73 22.90
C VAL A 755 25.42 16.00 24.09
N PRO A 756 24.08 15.85 24.12
CA PRO A 756 23.36 15.35 25.28
C PRO A 756 23.30 13.80 25.30
N TRP A 757 24.44 13.12 25.13
CA TRP A 757 24.49 11.66 25.27
C TRP A 757 24.29 11.27 26.75
N ARG A 758 23.37 10.34 27.01
CA ARG A 758 22.97 9.95 28.37
C ARG A 758 23.54 8.59 28.72
N LEU A 759 24.81 8.56 29.16
CA LEU A 759 25.53 7.32 29.50
C LEU A 759 24.84 6.48 30.57
N ASN A 760 24.04 7.08 31.44
CA ASN A 760 23.28 6.40 32.49
C ASN A 760 21.96 5.76 31.99
N GLU A 761 21.57 6.00 30.74
CA GLU A 761 20.35 5.47 30.14
C GLU A 761 20.66 4.41 29.07
N SER A 762 19.68 3.55 28.78
CA SER A 762 19.79 2.56 27.72
C SER A 762 19.82 3.22 26.32
N LEU A 763 20.27 2.47 25.32
CA LEU A 763 20.46 2.97 23.96
C LEU A 763 19.16 3.47 23.31
N ASP A 764 18.03 2.84 23.64
CA ASP A 764 16.69 3.18 23.13
C ASP A 764 16.09 4.44 23.78
N LYS A 765 16.74 4.99 24.81
CA LYS A 765 16.40 6.29 25.42
C LYS A 765 17.25 7.44 24.90
N GLN A 766 18.25 7.14 24.07
CA GLN A 766 19.05 8.19 23.42
C GLN A 766 18.23 8.92 22.37
N ILE A 767 18.69 10.11 22.00
CA ILE A 767 18.06 10.92 20.97
C ILE A 767 18.77 10.76 19.63
N TRP A 768 18.03 10.90 18.54
CA TRP A 768 18.58 10.93 17.20
C TRP A 768 19.64 12.05 17.07
N PRO A 769 20.78 11.79 16.41
CA PRO A 769 21.83 12.79 16.23
C PRO A 769 21.30 14.11 15.62
N LYS A 770 21.65 15.25 16.24
CA LYS A 770 21.21 16.58 15.82
C LYS A 770 22.24 17.24 14.91
N LEU A 771 21.75 17.78 13.80
CA LEU A 771 22.55 18.57 12.86
C LEU A 771 22.91 19.93 13.46
N ASP A 772 24.10 20.40 13.13
CA ASP A 772 24.56 21.72 13.54
C ASP A 772 23.71 22.82 12.92
N TYR A 773 23.46 23.87 13.69
CA TYR A 773 22.71 25.04 13.22
C TYR A 773 23.52 25.89 12.24
N SER A 774 24.85 25.73 12.24
CA SER A 774 25.78 26.37 11.32
C SER A 774 25.87 25.71 9.95
N ASP A 775 25.35 24.49 9.79
CA ASP A 775 25.37 23.78 8.50
C ASP A 775 24.30 24.33 7.54
N ASP A 776 24.46 24.10 6.24
CA ASP A 776 23.50 24.56 5.24
C ASP A 776 22.25 23.66 5.20
N ILE A 777 21.08 24.28 4.99
CA ILE A 777 19.82 23.57 4.76
C ILE A 777 19.42 23.64 3.29
N ASP A 778 18.80 22.57 2.81
CA ASP A 778 18.30 22.53 1.43
C ASP A 778 16.91 23.17 1.37
N ILE A 779 16.76 24.24 0.60
CA ILE A 779 15.47 24.80 0.20
C ILE A 779 15.09 24.18 -1.15
N VAL A 780 13.98 23.45 -1.15
CA VAL A 780 13.49 22.64 -2.25
C VAL A 780 12.22 23.28 -2.81
N LEU A 781 12.28 23.84 -4.00
CA LEU A 781 11.12 24.39 -4.68
C LEU A 781 10.48 23.32 -5.58
N CYS A 782 9.19 23.04 -5.37
CA CYS A 782 8.42 22.01 -6.06
C CYS A 782 7.27 22.59 -6.87
N THR A 783 7.19 22.25 -8.16
CA THR A 783 6.05 22.62 -9.01
C THR A 783 5.89 21.68 -10.21
N PHE A 784 4.65 21.29 -10.56
CA PHE A 784 4.32 20.36 -11.67
C PHE A 784 5.11 19.05 -11.69
N GLY A 785 5.49 18.52 -10.52
CA GLY A 785 6.34 17.34 -10.51
C GLY A 785 7.75 17.63 -11.05
N THR A 786 8.26 18.86 -10.88
CA THR A 786 9.66 19.27 -11.07
C THR A 786 10.21 19.88 -9.79
N LEU A 787 11.48 19.59 -9.46
CA LEU A 787 12.17 20.14 -8.30
C LEU A 787 13.33 21.02 -8.69
N PHE A 788 13.56 22.00 -7.83
CA PHE A 788 14.69 22.89 -7.90
C PHE A 788 15.24 23.09 -6.49
N VAL A 789 16.48 22.65 -6.26
CA VAL A 789 17.08 22.63 -4.92
C VAL A 789 18.18 23.68 -4.82
N ARG A 790 18.20 24.41 -3.72
CA ARG A 790 19.21 25.40 -3.38
C ARG A 790 19.60 25.25 -1.93
N GLN A 791 20.87 25.51 -1.64
CA GLN A 791 21.34 25.55 -0.27
C GLN A 791 21.29 26.97 0.26
N ALA A 792 20.96 27.10 1.54
CA ALA A 792 21.00 28.35 2.28
C ALA A 792 21.58 28.09 3.67
N PRO A 793 22.24 29.07 4.29
CA PRO A 793 22.67 28.94 5.67
C PRO A 793 21.45 28.70 6.56
N ARG A 794 21.42 27.58 7.28
CA ARG A 794 20.25 27.16 8.07
C ARG A 794 19.80 28.21 9.07
N LYS A 795 20.78 28.86 9.72
CA LYS A 795 20.56 29.96 10.66
C LYS A 795 19.77 31.13 10.09
N ASP A 796 19.83 31.35 8.79
CA ASP A 796 19.20 32.51 8.15
C ASP A 796 17.75 32.22 7.75
N VAL A 797 17.35 30.94 7.67
CA VAL A 797 16.08 30.55 7.02
C VAL A 797 15.16 29.69 7.87
N GLU A 798 15.67 28.87 8.80
CA GLU A 798 14.86 27.88 9.50
C GLU A 798 13.88 28.51 10.52
N HIS A 799 14.20 29.70 11.02
CA HIS A 799 13.36 30.46 11.95
C HIS A 799 12.31 31.36 11.25
N LEU A 800 12.38 31.48 9.92
CA LEU A 800 11.47 32.35 9.17
C LEU A 800 10.05 31.78 9.12
N ASN A 801 9.05 32.66 9.24
CA ASN A 801 7.65 32.31 8.98
C ASN A 801 7.42 32.01 7.49
N ASP A 802 6.23 31.53 7.13
CA ASP A 802 5.95 31.09 5.77
C ASP A 802 6.06 32.21 4.72
N ALA A 803 5.68 33.43 5.08
CA ALA A 803 5.74 34.58 4.18
C ALA A 803 7.18 35.00 3.92
N ASP A 804 7.96 35.18 4.99
CA ASP A 804 9.36 35.62 4.92
C ASP A 804 10.23 34.59 4.21
N LEU A 805 9.96 33.30 4.40
CA LEU A 805 10.68 32.22 3.74
C LEU A 805 10.39 32.16 2.23
N GLY A 806 9.14 32.40 1.84
CA GLY A 806 8.75 32.52 0.45
C GLY A 806 9.40 33.74 -0.23
N GLU A 807 9.47 34.86 0.49
CA GLU A 807 10.19 36.06 0.03
C GLU A 807 11.70 35.81 -0.06
N TYR A 808 12.30 35.17 0.94
CA TYR A 808 13.71 34.75 0.90
C TYR A 808 13.99 33.85 -0.30
N ALA A 809 13.08 32.91 -0.62
CA ALA A 809 13.20 32.10 -1.81
C ALA A 809 13.14 32.94 -3.08
N ARG A 810 12.22 33.91 -3.16
CA ARG A 810 12.07 34.81 -4.30
C ARG A 810 13.25 35.77 -4.49
N LEU A 811 13.87 36.26 -3.42
CA LEU A 811 14.92 37.28 -3.50
C LEU A 811 16.34 36.69 -3.51
N HIS A 812 16.53 35.52 -2.89
CA HIS A 812 17.84 34.96 -2.66
C HIS A 812 17.98 33.57 -3.28
N SER A 813 17.52 32.53 -2.60
CA SER A 813 17.87 31.15 -2.98
C SER A 813 17.40 30.79 -4.40
N HIS A 814 16.21 31.26 -4.80
CA HIS A 814 15.56 30.91 -6.07
C HIS A 814 15.22 32.13 -6.96
N SER A 815 15.88 33.28 -6.77
CA SER A 815 15.56 34.52 -7.49
C SER A 815 15.47 34.37 -9.01
N ASN A 816 16.50 33.78 -9.62
CA ASN A 816 16.53 33.55 -11.05
C ASN A 816 15.36 32.69 -11.60
N PHE A 817 14.75 31.84 -10.77
CA PHE A 817 13.56 31.08 -11.16
C PHE A 817 12.32 31.97 -11.16
N PHE A 818 12.13 32.76 -10.10
CA PHE A 818 11.00 33.69 -10.00
C PHE A 818 11.09 34.82 -11.03
N ASP A 819 12.26 35.41 -11.26
CA ASP A 819 12.47 36.42 -12.30
C ASP A 819 12.03 35.92 -13.69
N ARG A 820 12.22 34.62 -13.95
CA ARG A 820 11.81 34.00 -15.22
C ARG A 820 10.34 33.67 -15.29
N LEU A 821 9.72 33.33 -14.15
CA LEU A 821 8.26 33.23 -14.09
C LEU A 821 7.64 34.58 -14.45
N ASP A 822 8.18 35.67 -13.87
CA ASP A 822 7.71 37.03 -14.11
C ASP A 822 7.94 37.45 -15.58
N GLN A 823 9.12 37.18 -16.15
CA GLN A 823 9.42 37.46 -17.57
C GLN A 823 8.52 36.70 -18.56
N GLN A 824 8.02 35.53 -18.18
CA GLN A 824 7.13 34.71 -19.01
C GLN A 824 5.66 34.88 -18.64
N GLU A 825 5.35 35.82 -17.74
CA GLU A 825 4.00 36.09 -17.22
C GLU A 825 3.30 34.84 -16.63
N LEU A 826 4.09 33.88 -16.11
CA LEU A 826 3.58 32.64 -15.54
C LEU A 826 3.15 32.86 -14.08
N LYS A 827 1.85 32.77 -13.83
CA LYS A 827 1.28 33.06 -12.50
C LYS A 827 1.38 31.89 -11.52
N VAL A 828 1.91 32.19 -10.33
CA VAL A 828 1.79 31.36 -9.13
C VAL A 828 0.48 31.72 -8.43
N LEU A 829 -0.40 30.74 -8.21
CA LEU A 829 -1.67 30.93 -7.49
C LEU A 829 -1.46 30.94 -5.97
N SER A 830 -0.65 30.02 -5.47
CA SER A 830 -0.37 29.88 -4.05
C SER A 830 0.92 29.08 -3.84
N TRP A 831 1.45 29.11 -2.61
CA TRP A 831 2.44 28.15 -2.16
C TRP A 831 2.04 27.50 -0.84
N SER A 832 2.60 26.32 -0.55
CA SER A 832 2.63 25.75 0.79
C SER A 832 4.07 25.42 1.18
N ILE A 833 4.36 25.53 2.47
CA ILE A 833 5.70 25.30 3.00
C ILE A 833 5.68 24.10 3.94
N GLU A 834 6.64 23.21 3.74
CA GLU A 834 6.89 22.08 4.60
C GLU A 834 8.29 22.20 5.20
N ARG A 835 8.41 21.97 6.51
CA ARG A 835 9.67 22.03 7.23
C ARG A 835 10.02 20.65 7.75
N LEU A 836 11.20 20.18 7.38
CA LEU A 836 11.85 19.04 7.99
C LEU A 836 13.10 19.56 8.70
N PRO A 837 13.01 19.85 10.01
CA PRO A 837 14.05 20.57 10.74
C PRO A 837 15.44 19.96 10.55
N GLY A 838 16.39 20.79 10.13
CA GLY A 838 17.76 20.47 9.78
C GLY A 838 17.94 19.71 8.45
N LEU A 839 16.91 19.09 7.90
CA LEU A 839 17.00 18.29 6.68
C LEU A 839 16.76 19.18 5.44
N CYS A 840 15.54 19.70 5.31
CA CYS A 840 15.17 20.57 4.21
C CYS A 840 13.90 21.39 4.51
N ILE A 841 13.73 22.44 3.72
CA ILE A 841 12.52 23.25 3.65
C ILE A 841 11.96 23.07 2.24
N VAL A 842 10.69 22.79 2.10
CA VAL A 842 10.06 22.57 0.80
C VAL A 842 9.02 23.64 0.52
N LEU A 843 9.13 24.29 -0.63
CA LEU A 843 8.18 25.28 -1.15
C LEU A 843 7.40 24.64 -2.30
N ASN A 844 6.16 24.24 -2.05
CA ASN A 844 5.28 23.71 -3.08
C ASN A 844 4.51 24.86 -3.74
N LEU A 845 4.78 25.14 -5.01
CA LEU A 845 4.08 26.17 -5.78
C LEU A 845 2.93 25.56 -6.58
N LYS A 846 1.73 26.11 -6.35
CA LYS A 846 0.57 25.89 -7.20
C LYS A 846 0.56 26.96 -8.28
N MET A 847 0.65 26.53 -9.54
CA MET A 847 0.61 27.42 -10.70
C MET A 847 -0.81 27.54 -11.25
N ALA A 848 -1.07 28.57 -12.04
CA ALA A 848 -2.33 28.71 -12.78
C ALA A 848 -2.52 27.56 -13.79
N GLU A 849 -3.78 27.19 -14.08
CA GLU A 849 -4.13 26.00 -14.87
C GLU A 849 -3.62 26.04 -16.32
N ASP A 850 -3.43 27.25 -16.86
CA ASP A 850 -2.90 27.50 -18.19
C ASP A 850 -1.38 27.30 -18.29
N VAL A 851 -0.67 27.24 -17.15
CA VAL A 851 0.77 27.01 -17.10
C VAL A 851 1.09 25.55 -17.41
N LYS A 852 1.81 25.30 -18.52
CA LYS A 852 2.21 23.94 -18.93
C LYS A 852 3.49 23.50 -18.22
N LYS A 853 3.55 22.25 -17.76
CA LYS A 853 4.76 21.60 -17.19
C LYS A 853 6.03 21.83 -18.03
N ARG A 854 5.90 21.84 -19.37
CA ARG A 854 7.02 22.07 -20.28
C ARG A 854 7.68 23.44 -20.08
N ALA A 855 6.90 24.52 -19.92
CA ALA A 855 7.44 25.86 -19.68
C ALA A 855 8.29 25.91 -18.40
N ILE A 856 7.78 25.32 -17.32
CA ILE A 856 8.50 25.18 -16.05
C ILE A 856 9.78 24.35 -16.20
N THR A 857 9.69 23.23 -16.92
CA THR A 857 10.85 22.36 -17.19
C THR A 857 11.93 23.10 -17.98
N GLU A 858 11.54 23.93 -18.95
CA GLU A 858 12.47 24.75 -19.75
C GLU A 858 13.17 25.84 -18.94
N ILE A 859 12.46 26.49 -17.99
CA ILE A 859 13.06 27.44 -17.04
C ILE A 859 14.15 26.75 -16.22
N ILE A 860 13.87 25.56 -15.70
CA ILE A 860 14.79 24.79 -14.85
C ILE A 860 15.98 24.25 -15.65
N GLN A 861 15.73 23.65 -16.82
CA GLN A 861 16.78 23.05 -17.67
C GLN A 861 17.79 24.08 -18.18
N LYS A 862 17.33 25.26 -18.61
CA LYS A 862 18.21 26.37 -19.05
C LYS A 862 19.16 26.85 -17.94
N TYR A 863 18.84 26.57 -16.68
CA TYR A 863 19.65 26.96 -15.53
C TYR A 863 20.67 25.87 -15.13
N SER A 864 20.29 24.59 -15.17
CA SER A 864 21.24 23.48 -14.91
C SER A 864 22.41 23.43 -15.90
N GLY A 865 22.31 24.09 -17.05
CA GLY A 865 23.33 24.13 -18.11
C GLY A 865 24.35 25.29 -18.08
N LYS A 866 24.30 26.22 -17.11
CA LYS A 866 25.24 27.36 -17.06
C LYS A 866 26.09 27.35 -15.78
N ARG A 867 27.29 26.77 -15.83
CA ARG A 867 28.37 27.15 -14.89
C ARG A 867 29.06 28.41 -15.40
N ARG A 868 29.29 29.34 -14.47
CA ARG A 868 30.13 30.54 -14.59
C ARG A 868 31.52 30.18 -15.13
N GLY A 869 32.07 31.08 -15.93
CA GLY A 869 33.32 30.93 -16.66
C GLY A 869 34.52 30.63 -15.76
N LYS A 870 35.48 29.93 -16.38
CA LYS A 870 36.85 29.73 -15.91
C LYS A 870 37.48 31.03 -15.43
N LYS A 871 37.73 31.13 -14.12
CA LYS A 871 38.94 31.67 -13.47
C LYS A 871 38.63 31.77 -11.98
N ASP A 872 39.20 30.84 -11.22
CA ASP A 872 39.76 31.02 -9.89
C ASP A 872 39.65 29.74 -9.06
N LEU A 873 40.78 29.43 -8.44
CA LEU A 873 41.07 28.37 -7.46
C LEU A 873 41.44 26.99 -8.04
N GLN A 874 42.75 26.88 -8.20
CA GLN A 874 43.54 25.66 -8.10
C GLN A 874 43.33 24.97 -6.74
N GLU A 875 43.59 23.66 -6.75
CA GLU A 875 43.92 22.77 -5.64
C GLU A 875 42.85 21.81 -5.08
N GLU A 876 43.33 20.55 -5.01
CA GLU A 876 42.82 19.33 -4.37
C GLU A 876 41.73 18.49 -5.08
N ASN A 877 42.24 17.66 -6.00
CA ASN A 877 41.63 16.39 -6.39
C ASN A 877 41.53 15.43 -5.19
N ILE A 878 40.35 14.90 -4.90
CA ILE A 878 40.18 13.59 -4.25
C ILE A 878 39.15 12.81 -5.05
N GLU A 879 39.63 11.82 -5.80
CA GLU A 879 38.81 10.81 -6.48
C GLU A 879 38.10 9.93 -5.43
N MET A 880 36.77 9.82 -5.49
CA MET A 880 36.03 8.72 -4.87
C MET A 880 35.41 7.86 -5.96
N SER A 881 35.97 6.65 -6.12
CA SER A 881 35.40 5.56 -6.92
C SER A 881 34.15 5.01 -6.23
N VAL A 882 33.03 4.95 -6.95
CA VAL A 882 31.79 4.30 -6.51
C VAL A 882 31.52 3.16 -7.49
N GLY A 883 31.58 1.92 -6.98
CA GLY A 883 31.13 0.71 -7.65
C GLY A 883 29.77 0.25 -7.14
#